data_AF-A0A1S3FN34-F1
#
_entry.id   AF-A0A1S3FN34-F1
#
_cell.length_a   1.000
_cell.length_b   1.000
_cell.length_c   1.000
_cell.angle_alpha   90.00
_cell.angle_beta   90.00
_cell.angle_gamma   90.00
#
_symmetry.space_group_name_H-M   'P 1'
#
loop_
_entity.id
_entity.type
_entity.pdbx_description
1 polymer ?
#
loop_
_entity_poly.entity_id
_entity_poly.type
_entity_poly.pdbx_seq_one_letter_code
_entity_poly.pdbx_strand_id
1 'polypeptide(L)'
;MKEMSANTMLDSQRQQKHYGITSPISLACPKEIDHIYTQKLIDAMKPFGVFEDEEELNHRLVVLGKLNNLVKEWISDVSESKNLPPSVVATVGGKIFTFGSYRLGVHTKGADIDALCVAPRHVERSDFFQSFFEKLKHQDGIRNLRAVEDAFVPVIKFEFDGIEIDLVFARLAIQTISDNLDLRDDSRLRSLDIRCIRSLNGCRVTDEILHLVPNKETFRLTLRAVKLWAKRRGIYSNMLGFLGGVSWAMLVARTCQLYPNAAASTLVHKFFLVFSKWEWPNPVLLKQPEESNLNLPVWDPRVNPSDRYHLMPIITPAYPQQNSTYNVSTSTRTVMVEEFKQGLAVTDEILQGKSDWSKLLEPPNFFQKYRHYIVLTASASTEEHHLEWVGLVESKIRVLVGNLERNEFITLAHVNPQSFPGNKEHHKDNNYVSMWFLGIIFRRVENAESVNIDLTYDIQSFTDTVYRQANNINMLKDGMKIEATHVKKKQLHHYLPAEILQKKKKQSLCDVSRSSGGCQSKRLSLDSSCLDSSRDTDNGTPFNSPLSTNKPSKPDSPPGETERTSAEPASIIVEKPLHVPPAQGLSIPVIGAKVDSTVKAVSTPAVCTIPTVVGRNVIPRITTSHNPTQGQPHLNGMSNIAKNLIPKRSHSPSIDGTSKRLKDIEKFIRLESAFKDPRVAEERTGKSVDTIGGESMPIPTIDTSRKKRLPSKELPDSSSPVPANNIRVIKNSIRLTLNR
;
A
#
# COMPACT_ATOMS: atom_id res chain seq x y z
N MET A 1 -4.28 58.30 -2.06
CA MET A 1 -3.53 57.34 -1.22
C MET A 1 -4.40 56.69 -0.12
N LYS A 2 -5.71 56.42 -0.35
CA LYS A 2 -6.56 55.66 0.60
C LYS A 2 -7.26 54.43 0.00
N GLU A 3 -7.40 54.35 -1.33
CA GLU A 3 -8.10 53.22 -1.99
C GLU A 3 -7.21 51.98 -2.19
N MET A 4 -5.88 52.15 -2.34
CA MET A 4 -4.97 51.01 -2.53
C MET A 4 -4.92 50.05 -1.31
N SER A 5 -5.34 50.49 -0.13
CA SER A 5 -5.40 49.66 1.09
C SER A 5 -6.69 48.85 1.22
N ALA A 6 -7.74 49.14 0.44
CA ALA A 6 -9.00 48.38 0.48
C ALA A 6 -8.85 47.03 -0.24
N ASN A 7 -8.24 47.03 -1.43
CA ASN A 7 -8.10 45.83 -2.25
C ASN A 7 -7.19 44.76 -1.62
N THR A 8 -6.25 45.15 -0.74
CA THR A 8 -5.39 44.20 -0.02
C THR A 8 -6.15 43.40 1.06
N MET A 9 -7.27 43.92 1.56
CA MET A 9 -8.04 43.27 2.63
C MET A 9 -9.15 42.33 2.11
N LEU A 10 -9.61 42.49 0.86
CA LEU A 10 -10.65 41.63 0.29
C LEU A 10 -10.13 40.25 -0.13
N ASP A 11 -8.89 40.12 -0.62
CA ASP A 11 -8.30 38.81 -0.95
C ASP A 11 -7.90 38.00 0.31
N SER A 12 -7.87 38.66 1.48
CA SER A 12 -7.65 38.01 2.79
C SER A 12 -8.88 37.23 3.30
N GLN A 13 -10.01 37.24 2.58
CA GLN A 13 -11.24 36.51 2.95
C GLN A 13 -11.56 35.30 2.07
N ARG A 14 -10.61 34.79 1.28
CA ARG A 14 -10.61 33.35 0.97
C ARG A 14 -10.50 32.59 2.30
N GLN A 15 -11.58 31.95 2.74
CA GLN A 15 -11.58 31.08 3.91
C GLN A 15 -10.36 30.15 3.83
N GLN A 16 -9.41 30.28 4.77
CA GLN A 16 -8.23 29.42 4.78
C GLN A 16 -8.71 27.99 4.95
N LYS A 17 -8.68 27.23 3.86
CA LYS A 17 -9.24 25.87 3.80
C LYS A 17 -8.50 25.02 4.82
N HIS A 18 -9.16 24.72 5.94
CA HIS A 18 -8.54 23.96 7.02
C HIS A 18 -8.41 22.51 6.59
N TYR A 19 -7.18 21.99 6.60
CA TYR A 19 -6.86 20.64 6.16
C TYR A 19 -6.54 19.76 7.36
N GLY A 20 -7.33 18.70 7.56
CA GLY A 20 -7.11 17.73 8.64
C GLY A 20 -7.91 18.01 9.91
N ILE A 21 -7.74 17.12 10.89
CA ILE A 21 -8.46 17.15 12.17
C ILE A 21 -7.86 18.11 13.22
N THR A 22 -6.73 18.75 12.93
CA THR A 22 -6.01 19.67 13.82
C THR A 22 -5.41 20.82 13.02
N SER A 23 -5.16 21.95 13.66
CA SER A 23 -4.34 23.02 13.08
C SER A 23 -2.96 22.53 12.60
N PRO A 24 -2.36 23.17 11.59
CA PRO A 24 -0.97 22.91 11.18
C PRO A 24 0.04 23.18 12.31
N ILE A 25 1.16 22.46 12.29
CA ILE A 25 2.28 22.65 13.22
C ILE A 25 3.14 23.85 12.78
N SER A 26 3.25 24.11 11.47
CA SER A 26 3.90 25.31 10.95
C SER A 26 3.34 25.71 9.59
N LEU A 27 3.13 27.01 9.43
CA LEU A 27 2.76 27.67 8.16
C LEU A 27 3.98 28.25 7.42
N ALA A 28 5.20 27.99 7.89
CA ALA A 28 6.42 28.51 7.27
C ALA A 28 6.56 28.04 5.81
N CYS A 29 6.73 28.98 4.90
CA CYS A 29 7.12 28.73 3.51
C CYS A 29 8.56 28.20 3.42
N PRO A 30 8.95 27.57 2.29
CA PRO A 30 10.30 27.03 2.13
C PRO A 30 11.31 28.16 1.98
N LYS A 31 12.58 27.84 2.27
CA LYS A 31 13.74 28.68 1.93
C LYS A 31 14.39 28.17 0.66
N GLU A 32 15.24 28.99 0.03
CA GLU A 32 16.02 28.59 -1.16
C GLU A 32 16.76 27.25 -0.96
N ILE A 33 17.34 27.05 0.23
CA ILE A 33 18.02 25.79 0.59
C ILE A 33 17.08 24.57 0.62
N ASP A 34 15.79 24.73 0.97
CA ASP A 34 14.81 23.65 0.91
C ASP A 34 14.51 23.25 -0.56
N HIS A 35 14.52 24.21 -1.48
CA HIS A 35 14.40 23.95 -2.93
C HIS A 35 15.64 23.23 -3.47
N ILE A 36 16.85 23.65 -3.10
CA ILE A 36 18.10 22.96 -3.46
C ILE A 36 18.09 21.51 -2.93
N TYR A 37 17.71 21.27 -1.67
CA TYR A 37 17.56 19.91 -1.16
C TYR A 37 16.43 19.12 -1.83
N THR A 38 15.36 19.78 -2.32
CA THR A 38 14.30 19.13 -3.09
C THR A 38 14.79 18.68 -4.46
N GLN A 39 15.62 19.49 -5.12
CA GLN A 39 16.26 19.09 -6.38
C GLN A 39 17.21 17.90 -6.18
N LYS A 40 18.08 17.96 -5.17
CA LYS A 40 18.93 16.81 -4.78
C LYS A 40 18.11 15.54 -4.49
N LEU A 41 16.91 15.66 -3.91
CA LEU A 41 16.01 14.53 -3.65
C LEU A 41 15.46 13.94 -4.96
N ILE A 42 15.03 14.79 -5.90
CA ILE A 42 14.61 14.36 -7.25
C ILE A 42 15.74 13.61 -7.95
N ASP A 43 16.95 14.17 -7.95
CA ASP A 43 18.10 13.58 -8.64
C ASP A 43 18.57 12.25 -8.02
N ALA A 44 18.55 12.13 -6.69
CA ALA A 44 18.81 10.86 -6.01
C ALA A 44 17.75 9.78 -6.28
N MET A 45 16.53 10.17 -6.71
CA MET A 45 15.45 9.25 -7.04
C MET A 45 15.42 8.79 -8.50
N LYS A 46 15.90 9.61 -9.45
CA LYS A 46 15.91 9.29 -10.90
C LYS A 46 16.45 7.88 -11.23
N PRO A 47 17.58 7.40 -10.67
CA PRO A 47 18.13 6.07 -10.99
C PRO A 47 17.25 4.88 -10.60
N PHE A 48 16.18 5.09 -9.83
CA PHE A 48 15.30 4.02 -9.34
C PHE A 48 14.01 3.85 -10.16
N GLY A 49 13.88 4.52 -11.31
CA GLY A 49 12.70 4.39 -12.19
C GLY A 49 11.39 4.88 -11.57
N VAL A 50 11.47 5.73 -10.54
CA VAL A 50 10.29 6.23 -9.80
C VAL A 50 9.61 7.43 -10.45
N PHE A 51 10.11 7.87 -11.60
CA PHE A 51 9.45 8.79 -12.53
C PHE A 51 9.20 8.02 -13.83
N GLU A 52 8.06 8.30 -14.47
CA GLU A 52 7.63 7.70 -15.74
C GLU A 52 7.76 8.77 -16.82
N ASP A 53 8.12 8.38 -18.05
CA ASP A 53 8.36 9.32 -19.14
C ASP A 53 7.03 9.80 -19.78
N GLU A 54 7.06 10.92 -20.48
CA GLU A 54 5.86 11.49 -21.11
C GLU A 54 5.27 10.56 -22.19
N GLU A 55 6.12 9.79 -22.89
CA GLU A 55 5.69 8.78 -23.87
C GLU A 55 4.93 7.61 -23.19
N GLU A 56 5.46 7.08 -22.09
CA GLU A 56 4.81 6.04 -21.29
C GLU A 56 3.47 6.54 -20.72
N LEU A 57 3.43 7.78 -20.22
CA LEU A 57 2.21 8.40 -19.69
C LEU A 57 1.15 8.61 -20.77
N ASN A 58 1.53 9.11 -21.94
CA ASN A 58 0.64 9.28 -23.09
C ASN A 58 0.10 7.94 -23.58
N HIS A 59 0.94 6.91 -23.63
CA HIS A 59 0.52 5.55 -23.98
C HIS A 59 -0.57 5.01 -23.02
N ARG A 60 -0.38 5.18 -21.70
CA ARG A 60 -1.42 4.81 -20.70
C ARG A 60 -2.73 5.57 -20.90
N LEU A 61 -2.69 6.84 -21.29
CA LEU A 61 -3.89 7.63 -21.58
C LEU A 61 -4.64 7.10 -22.81
N VAL A 62 -3.92 6.68 -23.86
CA VAL A 62 -4.53 6.04 -25.05
C VAL A 62 -5.20 4.71 -24.69
N VAL A 63 -4.52 3.84 -23.94
CA VAL A 63 -5.06 2.54 -23.52
C VAL A 63 -6.29 2.70 -22.61
N LEU A 64 -6.28 3.66 -21.68
CA LEU A 64 -7.46 4.00 -20.89
C LEU A 64 -8.62 4.55 -21.74
N GLY A 65 -8.32 5.31 -22.80
CA GLY A 65 -9.30 5.76 -23.78
C GLY A 65 -9.97 4.59 -24.51
N LYS A 66 -9.18 3.65 -25.05
CA LYS A 66 -9.66 2.40 -25.67
C LYS A 66 -10.57 1.63 -24.71
N LEU A 67 -10.09 1.35 -23.50
CA LEU A 67 -10.82 0.53 -22.53
C LEU A 67 -12.14 1.19 -22.07
N ASN A 68 -12.16 2.52 -21.92
CA ASN A 68 -13.38 3.24 -21.57
C ASN A 68 -14.44 3.19 -22.68
N ASN A 69 -14.02 3.18 -23.95
CA ASN A 69 -14.94 2.98 -25.07
C ASN A 69 -15.50 1.56 -25.09
N LEU A 70 -14.66 0.53 -24.91
CA LEU A 70 -15.10 -0.87 -24.81
C LEU A 70 -16.11 -1.10 -23.67
N VAL A 71 -15.96 -0.40 -22.54
CA VAL A 71 -16.95 -0.41 -21.45
C VAL A 71 -18.27 0.28 -21.85
N LYS A 72 -18.23 1.40 -22.56
CA LYS A 72 -19.45 2.08 -23.05
C LYS A 72 -20.20 1.24 -24.10
N GLU A 73 -19.48 0.65 -25.05
CA GLU A 73 -20.03 -0.28 -26.04
C GLU A 73 -20.68 -1.49 -25.36
N TRP A 74 -19.95 -2.17 -24.47
CA TRP A 74 -20.48 -3.32 -23.73
C TRP A 74 -21.74 -2.99 -22.91
N ILE A 75 -21.80 -1.81 -22.28
CA ILE A 75 -23.01 -1.38 -21.56
C ILE A 75 -24.16 -1.10 -22.55
N SER A 76 -23.90 -0.67 -23.79
CA SER A 76 -24.89 -0.64 -24.87
C SER A 76 -25.38 -2.05 -25.23
N ASP A 77 -24.45 -2.97 -25.52
CA ASP A 77 -24.73 -4.38 -25.87
C ASP A 77 -25.61 -5.07 -24.80
N VAL A 78 -25.30 -4.85 -23.52
CA VAL A 78 -26.07 -5.38 -22.36
C VAL A 78 -27.41 -4.65 -22.18
N SER A 79 -27.54 -3.40 -22.63
CA SER A 79 -28.81 -2.67 -22.57
C SER A 79 -29.78 -3.11 -23.67
N GLU A 80 -29.28 -3.35 -24.87
CA GLU A 80 -30.05 -3.85 -26.02
C GLU A 80 -30.54 -5.28 -25.79
N SER A 81 -29.65 -6.18 -25.35
CA SER A 81 -30.01 -7.56 -25.01
C SER A 81 -31.00 -7.67 -23.83
N LYS A 82 -31.05 -6.67 -22.94
CA LYS A 82 -32.07 -6.55 -21.88
C LYS A 82 -33.31 -5.74 -22.31
N ASN A 83 -33.46 -5.49 -23.62
CA ASN A 83 -34.62 -4.86 -24.27
C ASN A 83 -34.95 -3.45 -23.72
N LEU A 84 -33.94 -2.65 -23.37
CA LEU A 84 -34.17 -1.23 -23.04
C LEU A 84 -34.50 -0.44 -24.32
N PRO A 85 -35.35 0.61 -24.24
CA PRO A 85 -35.68 1.43 -25.41
C PRO A 85 -34.42 2.08 -26.02
N PRO A 86 -34.29 2.19 -27.36
CA PRO A 86 -33.10 2.76 -28.00
C PRO A 86 -32.72 4.18 -27.55
N SER A 87 -33.69 4.99 -27.13
CA SER A 87 -33.45 6.32 -26.53
C SER A 87 -32.75 6.27 -25.17
N VAL A 88 -32.96 5.20 -24.40
CA VAL A 88 -32.26 4.93 -23.13
C VAL A 88 -30.90 4.30 -23.41
N VAL A 89 -30.80 3.39 -24.39
CA VAL A 89 -29.52 2.80 -24.84
C VAL A 89 -28.56 3.92 -25.29
N ALA A 90 -28.99 4.82 -26.17
CA ALA A 90 -28.17 5.95 -26.64
C ALA A 90 -27.74 6.94 -25.53
N THR A 91 -28.32 6.87 -24.32
CA THR A 91 -28.02 7.74 -23.19
C THR A 91 -27.55 6.99 -21.93
N VAL A 92 -27.34 5.66 -22.04
CA VAL A 92 -27.02 4.79 -20.90
C VAL A 92 -25.66 5.13 -20.28
N GLY A 93 -24.70 5.49 -21.13
CA GLY A 93 -23.34 5.80 -20.73
C GLY A 93 -22.60 4.60 -20.13
N GLY A 94 -21.64 4.90 -19.26
CA GLY A 94 -20.70 3.95 -18.70
C GLY A 94 -19.35 4.63 -18.58
N LYS A 95 -18.58 4.32 -17.53
CA LYS A 95 -17.32 5.04 -17.31
C LYS A 95 -16.30 4.24 -16.51
N ILE A 96 -15.04 4.38 -16.89
CA ILE A 96 -13.90 3.92 -16.10
C ILE A 96 -13.38 5.05 -15.22
N PHE A 97 -13.07 4.71 -13.96
CA PHE A 97 -12.38 5.57 -13.02
C PHE A 97 -11.08 4.89 -12.59
N THR A 98 -9.93 5.56 -12.75
CA THR A 98 -8.67 5.07 -12.17
C THR A 98 -8.59 5.38 -10.69
N PHE A 99 -7.87 4.55 -9.93
CA PHE A 99 -7.58 4.79 -8.52
C PHE A 99 -6.12 4.45 -8.18
N GLY A 100 -5.84 4.27 -6.89
CA GLY A 100 -4.58 3.73 -6.40
C GLY A 100 -3.36 4.51 -6.88
N SER A 101 -2.31 3.80 -7.34
CA SER A 101 -0.99 4.42 -7.49
C SER A 101 -0.89 5.35 -8.71
N TYR A 102 -1.59 5.00 -9.79
CA TYR A 102 -1.66 5.78 -11.03
C TYR A 102 -2.49 7.05 -10.85
N ARG A 103 -3.71 6.97 -10.29
CA ARG A 103 -4.58 8.14 -10.06
C ARG A 103 -3.98 9.17 -9.10
N LEU A 104 -3.23 8.71 -8.08
CA LEU A 104 -2.47 9.61 -7.20
C LEU A 104 -1.36 10.37 -7.94
N GLY A 105 -0.88 9.86 -9.09
CA GLY A 105 0.28 10.39 -9.81
C GLY A 105 1.60 10.04 -9.12
N VAL A 106 1.70 8.82 -8.56
CA VAL A 106 2.90 8.30 -7.86
C VAL A 106 3.23 6.86 -8.24
N HIS A 107 2.75 6.39 -9.39
CA HIS A 107 3.17 5.14 -10.01
C HIS A 107 4.63 5.23 -10.50
N THR A 108 5.22 4.08 -10.78
CA THR A 108 6.59 3.93 -11.29
C THR A 108 6.54 3.31 -12.68
N LYS A 109 7.65 3.31 -13.42
CA LYS A 109 7.73 2.58 -14.70
C LYS A 109 7.35 1.11 -14.49
N GLY A 110 6.64 0.53 -15.46
CA GLY A 110 6.13 -0.84 -15.38
C GLY A 110 5.09 -1.10 -14.28
N ALA A 111 4.53 -0.06 -13.64
CA ALA A 111 3.45 -0.26 -12.67
C ALA A 111 2.09 -0.55 -13.36
N ASP A 112 1.24 -1.23 -12.61
CA ASP A 112 -0.15 -1.55 -12.87
C ASP A 112 -1.08 -0.32 -12.86
N ILE A 113 -2.22 -0.44 -13.56
CA ILE A 113 -3.32 0.53 -13.47
C ILE A 113 -4.52 -0.06 -12.72
N ASP A 114 -4.69 0.40 -11.48
CA ASP A 114 -5.93 0.27 -10.69
C ASP A 114 -7.11 0.95 -11.43
N ALA A 115 -8.09 0.19 -11.90
CA ALA A 115 -9.23 0.70 -12.68
C ALA A 115 -10.59 0.17 -12.17
N LEU A 116 -11.62 1.03 -12.18
CA LEU A 116 -12.99 0.71 -11.78
C LEU A 116 -13.95 0.93 -12.96
N CYS A 117 -14.58 -0.14 -13.43
CA CYS A 117 -15.74 -0.07 -14.32
C CYS A 117 -16.99 0.30 -13.50
N VAL A 118 -17.62 1.43 -13.83
CA VAL A 118 -18.89 1.89 -13.24
C VAL A 118 -20.02 1.75 -14.24
N ALA A 119 -21.01 0.93 -13.89
CA ALA A 119 -22.14 0.57 -14.74
C ALA A 119 -23.50 0.89 -14.08
N PRO A 120 -24.57 1.10 -14.87
CA PRO A 120 -25.91 1.41 -14.38
C PRO A 120 -26.64 0.18 -13.83
N ARG A 121 -27.80 0.41 -13.19
CA ARG A 121 -28.50 -0.54 -12.31
C ARG A 121 -28.87 -1.90 -12.93
N HIS A 122 -29.00 -2.01 -14.25
CA HIS A 122 -29.40 -3.22 -14.98
C HIS A 122 -28.23 -4.07 -15.49
N VAL A 123 -27.00 -3.55 -15.41
CA VAL A 123 -25.78 -4.28 -15.74
C VAL A 123 -25.27 -4.99 -14.49
N GLU A 124 -25.23 -6.31 -14.51
CA GLU A 124 -24.92 -7.15 -13.37
C GLU A 124 -23.44 -7.55 -13.32
N ARG A 125 -23.03 -8.12 -12.19
CA ARG A 125 -21.66 -8.63 -12.00
C ARG A 125 -21.40 -9.89 -12.84
N SER A 126 -22.45 -10.69 -13.05
CA SER A 126 -22.49 -11.79 -14.02
C SER A 126 -22.14 -11.30 -15.42
N ASP A 127 -22.80 -10.25 -15.92
CA ASP A 127 -22.50 -9.66 -17.22
C ASP A 127 -21.01 -9.25 -17.32
N PHE A 128 -20.45 -8.64 -16.26
CA PHE A 128 -19.04 -8.22 -16.22
C PHE A 128 -18.05 -9.40 -16.30
N PHE A 129 -18.29 -10.50 -15.58
CA PHE A 129 -17.41 -11.67 -15.64
C PHE A 129 -17.70 -12.63 -16.80
N GLN A 130 -18.80 -12.42 -17.55
CA GLN A 130 -19.19 -13.26 -18.69
C GLN A 130 -19.10 -12.49 -20.01
N SER A 131 -20.06 -11.60 -20.30
CA SER A 131 -20.13 -10.93 -21.61
C SER A 131 -19.03 -9.88 -21.80
N PHE A 132 -18.61 -9.16 -20.74
CA PHE A 132 -17.45 -8.27 -20.87
C PHE A 132 -16.13 -9.05 -20.97
N PHE A 133 -15.98 -10.13 -20.18
CA PHE A 133 -14.79 -10.98 -20.24
C PHE A 133 -14.58 -11.58 -21.64
N GLU A 134 -15.64 -12.10 -22.27
CA GLU A 134 -15.57 -12.57 -23.66
C GLU A 134 -15.38 -11.41 -24.67
N LYS A 135 -15.91 -10.19 -24.44
CA LYS A 135 -15.60 -9.02 -25.30
C LYS A 135 -14.11 -8.64 -25.22
N LEU A 136 -13.51 -8.63 -24.02
CA LEU A 136 -12.07 -8.39 -23.82
C LEU A 136 -11.19 -9.48 -24.48
N LYS A 137 -11.64 -10.73 -24.47
CA LYS A 137 -10.92 -11.88 -25.06
C LYS A 137 -10.83 -11.83 -26.59
N HIS A 138 -11.74 -11.11 -27.25
CA HIS A 138 -11.73 -10.88 -28.70
C HIS A 138 -11.14 -9.51 -29.08
N GLN A 139 -10.62 -8.75 -28.12
CA GLN A 139 -10.06 -7.41 -28.36
C GLN A 139 -8.57 -7.48 -28.72
N ASP A 140 -8.21 -6.94 -29.88
CA ASP A 140 -6.82 -6.74 -30.28
C ASP A 140 -6.03 -5.93 -29.23
N GLY A 141 -4.83 -6.41 -28.91
CA GLY A 141 -3.95 -5.82 -27.91
C GLY A 141 -4.09 -6.39 -26.50
N ILE A 142 -5.14 -7.18 -26.20
CA ILE A 142 -5.32 -7.81 -24.88
C ILE A 142 -4.59 -9.14 -24.76
N ARG A 143 -3.93 -9.34 -23.62
CA ARG A 143 -3.13 -10.52 -23.25
C ARG A 143 -3.33 -10.86 -21.77
N ASN A 144 -2.90 -12.05 -21.35
CA ASN A 144 -2.82 -12.46 -19.95
C ASN A 144 -4.14 -12.30 -19.14
N LEU A 145 -5.27 -12.40 -19.84
CA LEU A 145 -6.62 -12.15 -19.34
C LEU A 145 -7.10 -13.25 -18.39
N ARG A 146 -7.43 -12.87 -17.15
CA ARG A 146 -7.90 -13.78 -16.08
C ARG A 146 -8.93 -13.09 -15.17
N ALA A 147 -9.95 -13.83 -14.76
CA ALA A 147 -10.95 -13.37 -13.79
C ALA A 147 -10.66 -13.94 -12.39
N VAL A 148 -10.90 -13.15 -11.34
CA VAL A 148 -10.79 -13.58 -9.94
C VAL A 148 -12.04 -13.15 -9.17
N GLU A 149 -13.10 -13.95 -9.31
CA GLU A 149 -14.44 -13.61 -8.80
C GLU A 149 -14.59 -13.71 -7.28
N ASP A 150 -13.85 -14.61 -6.62
CA ASP A 150 -13.95 -14.83 -5.16
C ASP A 150 -12.92 -14.06 -4.32
N ALA A 151 -12.19 -13.13 -4.96
CA ALA A 151 -11.37 -12.16 -4.24
C ALA A 151 -12.22 -11.24 -3.34
N PHE A 152 -11.58 -10.67 -2.31
CA PHE A 152 -12.22 -9.71 -1.38
C PHE A 152 -12.84 -8.51 -2.13
N VAL A 153 -12.18 -8.08 -3.22
CA VAL A 153 -12.75 -7.25 -4.29
C VAL A 153 -12.62 -8.07 -5.58
N PRO A 154 -13.72 -8.46 -6.25
CA PRO A 154 -13.66 -9.19 -7.51
C PRO A 154 -13.03 -8.35 -8.63
N VAL A 155 -12.11 -8.95 -9.40
CA VAL A 155 -11.27 -8.24 -10.39
C VAL A 155 -11.09 -9.08 -11.67
N ILE A 156 -11.06 -8.43 -12.83
CA ILE A 156 -10.48 -8.97 -14.06
C ILE A 156 -9.08 -8.35 -14.22
N LYS A 157 -8.07 -9.19 -14.36
CA LYS A 157 -6.67 -8.79 -14.57
C LYS A 157 -6.26 -9.13 -15.99
N PHE A 158 -5.62 -8.20 -16.68
CA PHE A 158 -5.14 -8.40 -18.04
C PHE A 158 -4.01 -7.42 -18.37
N GLU A 159 -3.31 -7.69 -19.47
CA GLU A 159 -2.39 -6.78 -20.12
C GLU A 159 -3.08 -6.21 -21.36
N PHE A 160 -3.01 -4.89 -21.58
CA PHE A 160 -3.54 -4.24 -22.79
C PHE A 160 -2.44 -3.36 -23.39
N ASP A 161 -2.04 -3.66 -24.63
CA ASP A 161 -0.92 -3.02 -25.34
C ASP A 161 0.41 -3.03 -24.53
N GLY A 162 0.61 -4.01 -23.64
CA GLY A 162 1.79 -4.10 -22.77
C GLY A 162 1.67 -3.41 -21.41
N ILE A 163 0.48 -2.89 -21.04
CA ILE A 163 0.20 -2.30 -19.72
C ILE A 163 -0.69 -3.25 -18.90
N GLU A 164 -0.26 -3.62 -17.69
CA GLU A 164 -1.09 -4.38 -16.74
C GLU A 164 -2.23 -3.52 -16.18
N ILE A 165 -3.45 -4.07 -16.18
CA ILE A 165 -4.68 -3.43 -15.72
C ILE A 165 -5.42 -4.35 -14.74
N ASP A 166 -5.74 -3.80 -13.56
CA ASP A 166 -6.59 -4.42 -12.54
C ASP A 166 -7.97 -3.76 -12.59
N LEU A 167 -8.91 -4.39 -13.32
CA LEU A 167 -10.25 -3.84 -13.51
C LEU A 167 -11.26 -4.47 -12.54
N VAL A 168 -11.68 -3.69 -11.55
CA VAL A 168 -12.78 -4.03 -10.63
C VAL A 168 -14.10 -3.45 -11.13
N PHE A 169 -15.23 -3.97 -10.64
CA PHE A 169 -16.58 -3.59 -11.09
C PHE A 169 -17.47 -3.05 -9.97
N ALA A 170 -18.23 -1.99 -10.27
CA ALA A 170 -19.34 -1.51 -9.44
C ALA A 170 -20.58 -1.15 -10.28
N ARG A 171 -21.71 -1.73 -9.90
CA ARG A 171 -23.05 -1.38 -10.40
C ARG A 171 -23.68 -0.35 -9.47
N LEU A 172 -24.08 0.81 -9.98
CA LEU A 172 -24.75 1.86 -9.21
C LEU A 172 -26.28 1.75 -9.32
N ALA A 173 -27.00 2.22 -8.30
CA ALA A 173 -28.47 2.20 -8.23
C ALA A 173 -29.17 3.28 -9.10
N ILE A 174 -28.57 3.65 -10.24
CA ILE A 174 -29.04 4.70 -11.16
C ILE A 174 -29.23 4.18 -12.59
N GLN A 175 -30.04 4.86 -13.40
CA GLN A 175 -30.41 4.39 -14.74
C GLN A 175 -29.33 4.63 -15.80
N THR A 176 -28.58 5.73 -15.69
CA THR A 176 -27.55 6.15 -16.64
C THR A 176 -26.30 6.62 -15.90
N ILE A 177 -25.14 6.49 -16.53
CA ILE A 177 -23.83 6.89 -15.98
C ILE A 177 -23.28 8.07 -16.78
N SER A 178 -23.36 9.27 -16.19
CA SER A 178 -22.82 10.50 -16.79
C SER A 178 -21.28 10.53 -16.74
N ASP A 179 -20.65 11.06 -17.79
CA ASP A 179 -19.21 11.31 -17.82
C ASP A 179 -18.74 12.28 -16.71
N ASN A 180 -19.64 13.11 -16.17
CA ASN A 180 -19.36 14.04 -15.06
C ASN A 180 -19.71 13.47 -13.65
N LEU A 181 -19.94 12.15 -13.53
CA LEU A 181 -20.26 11.51 -12.25
C LEU A 181 -19.10 11.64 -11.23
N ASP A 182 -19.43 12.14 -10.04
CA ASP A 182 -18.60 12.08 -8.83
C ASP A 182 -19.02 10.86 -7.98
N LEU A 183 -18.04 10.11 -7.47
CA LEU A 183 -18.24 8.90 -6.66
C LEU A 183 -18.14 9.15 -5.15
N ARG A 184 -17.72 10.34 -4.72
CA ARG A 184 -17.48 10.68 -3.29
C ARG A 184 -18.77 10.84 -2.49
N ASP A 185 -19.87 11.19 -3.16
CA ASP A 185 -21.21 11.26 -2.58
C ASP A 185 -21.64 9.92 -1.94
N ASP A 186 -21.84 9.91 -0.62
CA ASP A 186 -22.29 8.76 0.16
C ASP A 186 -23.63 8.19 -0.31
N SER A 187 -24.52 9.00 -0.89
CA SER A 187 -25.82 8.54 -1.39
C SER A 187 -25.67 7.45 -2.45
N ARG A 188 -24.53 7.44 -3.17
CA ARG A 188 -24.20 6.44 -4.20
C ARG A 188 -23.98 5.04 -3.63
N LEU A 189 -23.67 4.90 -2.34
CA LEU A 189 -23.52 3.60 -1.67
C LEU A 189 -24.85 2.99 -1.23
N ARG A 190 -25.97 3.72 -1.32
CA ARG A 190 -27.28 3.26 -0.85
C ARG A 190 -27.77 2.04 -1.62
N SER A 191 -28.13 0.99 -0.88
CA SER A 191 -28.65 -0.29 -1.41
C SER A 191 -27.70 -1.01 -2.39
N LEU A 192 -26.40 -0.73 -2.33
CA LEU A 192 -25.39 -1.50 -3.07
C LEU A 192 -24.99 -2.78 -2.32
N ASP A 193 -24.53 -3.78 -3.08
CA ASP A 193 -23.92 -4.97 -2.49
C ASP A 193 -22.50 -4.65 -1.96
N ILE A 194 -22.05 -5.43 -0.98
CA ILE A 194 -20.76 -5.18 -0.29
C ILE A 194 -19.54 -5.35 -1.21
N ARG A 195 -19.62 -6.14 -2.30
CA ARG A 195 -18.54 -6.24 -3.29
C ARG A 195 -18.48 -4.93 -4.11
N CYS A 196 -19.61 -4.34 -4.53
CA CYS A 196 -19.66 -3.03 -5.19
C CYS A 196 -19.10 -1.91 -4.30
N ILE A 197 -19.46 -1.87 -3.02
CA ILE A 197 -18.99 -0.85 -2.07
C ILE A 197 -17.45 -0.93 -1.93
N ARG A 198 -16.88 -2.13 -1.86
CA ARG A 198 -15.42 -2.32 -1.81
C ARG A 198 -14.72 -1.83 -3.09
N SER A 199 -15.28 -2.12 -4.28
CA SER A 199 -14.76 -1.60 -5.55
C SER A 199 -14.77 -0.07 -5.60
N LEU A 200 -15.87 0.56 -5.18
CA LEU A 200 -16.02 2.03 -5.13
C LEU A 200 -15.06 2.71 -4.15
N ASN A 201 -14.75 2.05 -3.03
CA ASN A 201 -13.86 2.59 -2.01
C ASN A 201 -12.44 2.87 -2.54
N GLY A 202 -11.95 2.14 -3.54
CA GLY A 202 -10.65 2.43 -4.19
C GLY A 202 -10.59 3.85 -4.75
N CYS A 203 -11.54 4.21 -5.61
CA CYS A 203 -11.67 5.57 -6.16
C CYS A 203 -11.98 6.61 -5.07
N ARG A 204 -12.97 6.34 -4.20
CA ARG A 204 -13.42 7.27 -3.15
C ARG A 204 -12.28 7.67 -2.21
N VAL A 205 -11.50 6.70 -1.72
CA VAL A 205 -10.34 6.96 -0.84
C VAL A 205 -9.24 7.71 -1.56
N THR A 206 -8.96 7.34 -2.82
CA THR A 206 -7.91 7.98 -3.62
C THR A 206 -8.22 9.46 -3.89
N ASP A 207 -9.44 9.76 -4.30
CA ASP A 207 -9.85 11.14 -4.58
C ASP A 207 -10.01 11.96 -3.30
N GLU A 208 -10.49 11.39 -2.19
CA GLU A 208 -10.51 12.09 -0.89
C GLU A 208 -9.09 12.47 -0.43
N ILE A 209 -8.09 11.58 -0.57
CA ILE A 209 -6.69 11.91 -0.28
C ILE A 209 -6.23 13.13 -1.12
N LEU A 210 -6.56 13.16 -2.42
CA LEU A 210 -6.21 14.29 -3.31
C LEU A 210 -6.98 15.59 -3.00
N HIS A 211 -8.12 15.54 -2.30
CA HIS A 211 -8.86 16.72 -1.85
C HIS A 211 -8.43 17.22 -0.46
N LEU A 212 -7.82 16.34 0.34
CA LEU A 212 -7.39 16.55 1.74
C LEU A 212 -5.90 16.93 1.88
N VAL A 213 -5.18 17.13 0.78
CA VAL A 213 -3.80 17.68 0.75
C VAL A 213 -3.78 19.15 0.31
N PRO A 214 -2.94 20.02 0.93
CA PRO A 214 -2.79 21.42 0.53
C PRO A 214 -2.16 21.62 -0.85
N ASN A 215 -1.09 20.89 -1.17
CA ASN A 215 -0.43 20.93 -2.47
C ASN A 215 -0.23 19.51 -3.02
N LYS A 216 -0.78 19.25 -4.21
CA LYS A 216 -0.77 17.92 -4.85
C LYS A 216 0.60 17.51 -5.36
N GLU A 217 1.40 18.44 -5.90
CA GLU A 217 2.70 18.10 -6.48
C GLU A 217 3.75 17.86 -5.39
N THR A 218 3.77 18.68 -4.34
CA THR A 218 4.66 18.42 -3.20
C THR A 218 4.29 17.14 -2.46
N PHE A 219 2.98 16.84 -2.34
CA PHE A 219 2.49 15.55 -1.86
C PHE A 219 2.99 14.38 -2.71
N ARG A 220 2.83 14.45 -4.04
CA ARG A 220 3.29 13.41 -4.98
C ARG A 220 4.79 13.15 -4.86
N LEU A 221 5.61 14.20 -4.85
CA LEU A 221 7.06 14.08 -4.77
C LEU A 221 7.51 13.48 -3.43
N THR A 222 6.91 13.93 -2.32
CA THR A 222 7.14 13.37 -0.99
C THR A 222 6.73 11.89 -0.93
N LEU A 223 5.60 11.53 -1.54
CA LEU A 223 5.10 10.16 -1.56
C LEU A 223 5.90 9.23 -2.48
N ARG A 224 6.44 9.71 -3.61
CA ARG A 224 7.42 8.94 -4.42
C ARG A 224 8.66 8.62 -3.58
N ALA A 225 9.20 9.59 -2.83
CA ALA A 225 10.33 9.39 -1.92
C ALA A 225 10.04 8.39 -0.79
N VAL A 226 8.90 8.55 -0.08
CA VAL A 226 8.51 7.65 1.01
C VAL A 226 8.19 6.24 0.51
N LYS A 227 7.53 6.08 -0.64
CA LYS A 227 7.30 4.75 -1.26
C LYS A 227 8.62 4.06 -1.62
N LEU A 228 9.57 4.80 -2.22
CA LEU A 228 10.88 4.26 -2.57
C LEU A 228 11.66 3.86 -1.31
N TRP A 229 11.73 4.74 -0.30
CA TRP A 229 12.32 4.44 1.01
C TRP A 229 11.71 3.17 1.62
N ALA A 230 10.38 3.09 1.74
CA ALA A 230 9.71 1.93 2.34
C ALA A 230 9.97 0.62 1.59
N LYS A 231 10.01 0.63 0.25
CA LYS A 231 10.43 -0.52 -0.56
C LYS A 231 11.90 -0.88 -0.27
N ARG A 232 12.81 0.10 -0.32
CA ARG A 232 14.26 -0.11 -0.09
C ARG A 232 14.59 -0.58 1.33
N ARG A 233 13.80 -0.18 2.33
CA ARG A 233 13.93 -0.61 3.73
C ARG A 233 13.23 -1.93 4.07
N GLY A 234 12.55 -2.56 3.12
CA GLY A 234 11.90 -3.85 3.34
C GLY A 234 10.66 -3.77 4.25
N ILE A 235 9.91 -2.66 4.17
CA ILE A 235 8.70 -2.41 5.00
C ILE A 235 7.48 -2.02 4.14
N TYR A 236 7.44 -2.47 2.89
CA TYR A 236 6.33 -2.22 1.94
C TYR A 236 5.65 -3.55 1.56
N SER A 237 4.68 -4.00 2.36
CA SER A 237 3.76 -5.11 2.01
C SER A 237 2.64 -5.25 3.06
N ASN A 238 1.40 -4.90 2.68
CA ASN A 238 0.22 -5.14 3.55
C ASN A 238 -0.03 -6.64 3.80
N MET A 239 0.31 -7.50 2.82
CA MET A 239 0.11 -8.95 2.92
C MET A 239 0.94 -9.57 4.04
N LEU A 240 2.14 -9.03 4.28
CA LEU A 240 3.11 -9.49 5.28
C LEU A 240 3.04 -8.72 6.62
N GLY A 241 2.05 -7.83 6.79
CA GLY A 241 1.85 -7.05 8.02
C GLY A 241 2.62 -5.73 8.09
N PHE A 242 3.20 -5.25 6.98
CA PHE A 242 3.71 -3.89 6.86
C PHE A 242 2.67 -2.95 6.21
N LEU A 243 3.06 -1.74 5.84
CA LEU A 243 2.15 -0.78 5.20
C LEU A 243 2.08 -0.99 3.68
N GLY A 244 0.86 -0.93 3.14
CA GLY A 244 0.59 -0.87 1.70
C GLY A 244 0.59 0.57 1.15
N GLY A 245 0.48 0.71 -0.18
CA GLY A 245 0.58 2.00 -0.87
C GLY A 245 -0.39 3.08 -0.39
N VAL A 246 -1.66 2.72 -0.13
CA VAL A 246 -2.67 3.66 0.40
C VAL A 246 -2.34 4.10 1.83
N SER A 247 -1.82 3.21 2.67
CA SER A 247 -1.41 3.52 4.04
C SER A 247 -0.25 4.53 4.04
N TRP A 248 0.75 4.35 3.19
CA TRP A 248 1.82 5.34 2.97
C TRP A 248 1.30 6.67 2.44
N ALA A 249 0.35 6.64 1.48
CA ALA A 249 -0.28 7.85 0.96
C ALA A 249 -0.99 8.65 2.06
N MET A 250 -1.70 7.98 2.97
CA MET A 250 -2.38 8.64 4.09
C MET A 250 -1.41 9.21 5.14
N LEU A 251 -0.30 8.52 5.46
CA LEU A 251 0.73 9.08 6.32
C LEU A 251 1.36 10.35 5.73
N VAL A 252 1.74 10.32 4.45
CA VAL A 252 2.33 11.48 3.76
C VAL A 252 1.31 12.63 3.64
N ALA A 253 0.05 12.32 3.30
CA ALA A 253 -1.01 13.33 3.27
C ALA A 253 -1.17 14.00 4.64
N ARG A 254 -1.13 13.24 5.75
CA ARG A 254 -1.19 13.82 7.10
C ARG A 254 0.00 14.72 7.41
N THR A 255 1.21 14.37 6.95
CA THR A 255 2.37 15.28 7.05
C THR A 255 2.13 16.58 6.26
N CYS A 256 1.59 16.50 5.05
CA CYS A 256 1.26 17.70 4.25
C CYS A 256 0.21 18.59 4.95
N GLN A 257 -0.78 18.03 5.64
CA GLN A 257 -1.74 18.82 6.44
C GLN A 257 -1.08 19.58 7.58
N LEU A 258 -0.09 18.97 8.25
CA LEU A 258 0.61 19.57 9.38
C LEU A 258 1.64 20.64 8.96
N TYR A 259 2.05 20.65 7.70
CA TYR A 259 3.07 21.55 7.13
C TYR A 259 2.67 22.00 5.71
N PRO A 260 1.55 22.74 5.54
CA PRO A 260 0.90 22.98 4.23
C PRO A 260 1.77 23.70 3.19
N ASN A 261 2.71 24.53 3.65
CA ASN A 261 3.54 25.39 2.80
C ASN A 261 4.97 24.84 2.60
N ALA A 262 5.30 23.69 3.16
CA ALA A 262 6.67 23.16 3.14
C ALA A 262 7.03 22.47 1.81
N ALA A 263 8.32 22.48 1.45
CA ALA A 263 8.84 21.78 0.26
C ALA A 263 9.01 20.27 0.52
N ALA A 264 9.21 19.48 -0.54
CA ALA A 264 9.24 18.01 -0.43
C ALA A 264 10.44 17.49 0.40
N SER A 265 11.61 18.13 0.31
CA SER A 265 12.77 17.86 1.18
C SER A 265 12.39 18.01 2.66
N THR A 266 11.77 19.14 3.02
CA THR A 266 11.29 19.45 4.35
C THR A 266 10.21 18.46 4.79
N LEU A 267 9.26 18.11 3.92
CA LEU A 267 8.17 17.17 4.20
C LEU A 267 8.66 15.73 4.43
N VAL A 268 9.66 15.24 3.70
CA VAL A 268 10.27 13.93 3.97
C VAL A 268 10.91 13.90 5.35
N HIS A 269 11.61 14.96 5.77
CA HIS A 269 12.10 15.08 7.14
C HIS A 269 10.96 15.16 8.17
N LYS A 270 9.93 15.98 7.94
CA LYS A 270 8.78 16.11 8.86
C LYS A 270 7.94 14.83 8.96
N PHE A 271 7.90 14.02 7.92
CA PHE A 271 7.27 12.70 7.94
C PHE A 271 7.94 11.80 8.97
N PHE A 272 9.27 11.69 8.96
CA PHE A 272 9.99 10.92 9.98
C PHE A 272 9.88 11.53 11.37
N LEU A 273 9.94 12.86 11.49
CA LEU A 273 9.79 13.56 12.78
C LEU A 273 8.42 13.29 13.42
N VAL A 274 7.34 13.24 12.63
CA VAL A 274 5.99 12.93 13.11
C VAL A 274 5.87 11.45 13.47
N PHE A 275 6.19 10.53 12.57
CA PHE A 275 5.87 9.10 12.78
C PHE A 275 6.87 8.32 13.64
N SER A 276 8.08 8.85 13.87
CA SER A 276 8.99 8.34 14.92
C SER A 276 8.57 8.74 16.35
N LYS A 277 7.75 9.79 16.48
CA LYS A 277 7.22 10.31 17.76
C LYS A 277 5.71 10.07 17.94
N TRP A 278 5.06 9.40 17.00
CA TRP A 278 3.62 9.17 17.04
C TRP A 278 3.25 8.13 18.09
N GLU A 279 2.30 8.48 18.96
CA GLU A 279 1.87 7.67 20.11
C GLU A 279 0.89 6.56 19.68
N TRP A 280 1.40 5.59 18.93
CA TRP A 280 0.65 4.38 18.56
C TRP A 280 0.14 3.64 19.81
N PRO A 281 -1.16 3.29 19.91
CA PRO A 281 -2.08 3.06 18.79
C PRO A 281 -3.04 4.23 18.46
N ASN A 282 -2.74 5.50 18.81
CA ASN A 282 -3.59 6.62 18.39
C ASN A 282 -3.77 6.65 16.85
N PRO A 283 -5.00 6.81 16.32
CA PRO A 283 -5.26 6.64 14.90
C PRO A 283 -4.84 7.86 14.06
N VAL A 284 -4.27 7.58 12.88
CA VAL A 284 -4.01 8.61 11.87
C VAL A 284 -5.29 8.87 11.06
N LEU A 285 -5.87 10.06 11.23
CA LEU A 285 -7.07 10.53 10.53
C LEU A 285 -6.74 11.72 9.59
N LEU A 286 -7.32 11.72 8.39
CA LEU A 286 -7.17 12.82 7.40
C LEU A 286 -8.34 13.83 7.39
N LYS A 287 -9.51 13.44 7.89
CA LYS A 287 -10.65 14.32 8.18
C LYS A 287 -11.42 13.75 9.38
N GLN A 288 -12.38 14.50 9.92
CA GLN A 288 -13.29 13.94 10.92
C GLN A 288 -14.16 12.86 10.24
N PRO A 289 -14.42 11.71 10.88
CA PRO A 289 -15.43 10.78 10.40
C PRO A 289 -16.80 11.46 10.34
N GLU A 290 -17.47 11.36 9.19
CA GLU A 290 -18.83 11.83 8.99
C GLU A 290 -19.81 10.68 9.31
N GLU A 291 -20.84 10.96 10.10
CA GLU A 291 -21.90 9.98 10.41
C GLU A 291 -22.83 9.83 9.20
N SER A 292 -23.14 8.57 8.85
CA SER A 292 -23.86 8.24 7.60
C SER A 292 -24.88 7.13 7.86
N ASN A 293 -26.14 7.38 7.53
CA ASN A 293 -27.31 6.55 7.89
C ASN A 293 -27.41 5.21 7.12
N LEU A 294 -26.30 4.73 6.54
CA LEU A 294 -26.25 3.52 5.71
C LEU A 294 -25.86 2.26 6.49
N ASN A 295 -25.56 2.37 7.79
CA ASN A 295 -25.27 1.24 8.70
C ASN A 295 -24.23 0.24 8.18
N LEU A 296 -23.20 0.73 7.48
CA LEU A 296 -22.10 -0.10 7.01
C LEU A 296 -21.05 -0.28 8.12
N PRO A 297 -20.23 -1.35 8.09
CA PRO A 297 -19.15 -1.52 9.07
C PRO A 297 -18.09 -0.42 8.95
N VAL A 298 -18.09 0.50 9.91
CA VAL A 298 -17.08 1.55 10.11
C VAL A 298 -16.12 1.14 11.22
N TRP A 299 -14.85 1.48 11.08
CA TRP A 299 -13.84 1.34 12.14
C TRP A 299 -14.13 2.32 13.29
N ASP A 300 -14.43 1.79 14.46
CA ASP A 300 -14.57 2.57 15.69
C ASP A 300 -14.22 1.72 16.92
N PRO A 301 -13.07 1.94 17.58
CA PRO A 301 -12.66 1.18 18.76
C PRO A 301 -13.55 1.44 19.98
N ARG A 302 -14.39 2.47 19.98
CA ARG A 302 -15.38 2.69 21.05
C ARG A 302 -16.48 1.62 20.96
N VAL A 303 -17.01 1.40 19.75
CA VAL A 303 -18.13 0.51 19.46
C VAL A 303 -17.68 -0.95 19.26
N ASN A 304 -16.66 -1.17 18.43
CA ASN A 304 -16.19 -2.50 18.03
C ASN A 304 -15.05 -2.97 18.94
N PRO A 305 -15.19 -4.07 19.71
CA PRO A 305 -14.11 -4.56 20.57
C PRO A 305 -12.86 -5.02 19.80
N SER A 306 -13.02 -5.54 18.58
CA SER A 306 -11.92 -5.96 17.70
C SER A 306 -10.99 -4.80 17.33
N ASP A 307 -11.56 -3.63 17.09
CA ASP A 307 -10.85 -2.44 16.61
C ASP A 307 -9.89 -1.86 17.66
N ARG A 308 -10.09 -2.20 18.93
CA ARG A 308 -9.24 -1.82 20.08
C ARG A 308 -7.86 -2.50 20.05
N TYR A 309 -7.72 -3.61 19.33
CA TYR A 309 -6.46 -4.36 19.26
C TYR A 309 -5.56 -3.94 18.07
N HIS A 310 -6.00 -3.00 17.22
CA HIS A 310 -5.18 -2.52 16.11
C HIS A 310 -3.97 -1.71 16.60
N LEU A 311 -2.76 -2.14 16.21
CA LEU A 311 -1.50 -1.64 16.79
C LEU A 311 -0.96 -0.34 16.15
N MET A 312 -1.31 -0.06 14.89
CA MET A 312 -0.92 1.16 14.16
C MET A 312 -2.05 1.67 13.24
N PRO A 313 -3.25 2.01 13.75
CA PRO A 313 -4.40 2.31 12.91
C PRO A 313 -4.20 3.55 12.02
N ILE A 314 -4.42 3.38 10.71
CA ILE A 314 -4.43 4.46 9.71
C ILE A 314 -5.75 4.34 8.95
N ILE A 315 -6.59 5.37 9.06
CA ILE A 315 -8.01 5.23 8.73
C ILE A 315 -8.33 5.91 7.40
N THR A 316 -9.04 5.19 6.52
CA THR A 316 -9.46 5.71 5.22
C THR A 316 -10.43 6.89 5.37
N PRO A 317 -10.22 8.02 4.67
CA PRO A 317 -11.07 9.21 4.84
C PRO A 317 -12.51 9.02 4.34
N ALA A 318 -12.72 8.26 3.25
CA ALA A 318 -14.05 8.03 2.70
C ALA A 318 -14.86 7.06 3.59
N TYR A 319 -16.16 7.33 3.73
CA TYR A 319 -17.10 6.39 4.36
C TYR A 319 -17.35 5.16 3.44
N PRO A 320 -17.57 3.95 3.99
CA PRO A 320 -17.33 3.58 5.38
C PRO A 320 -15.84 3.56 5.69
N GLN A 321 -15.43 4.26 6.76
CA GLN A 321 -14.04 4.42 7.13
C GLN A 321 -13.49 3.09 7.67
N GLN A 322 -12.33 2.66 7.19
CA GLN A 322 -11.71 1.37 7.53
C GLN A 322 -10.24 1.56 7.91
N ASN A 323 -9.74 0.69 8.79
CA ASN A 323 -8.32 0.66 9.11
C ASN A 323 -7.53 -0.02 7.96
N SER A 324 -6.62 0.71 7.30
CA SER A 324 -5.79 0.18 6.21
C SER A 324 -4.54 -0.58 6.68
N THR A 325 -4.43 -0.86 7.98
CA THR A 325 -3.26 -1.50 8.62
C THR A 325 -3.63 -2.65 9.56
N TYR A 326 -4.82 -3.23 9.43
CA TYR A 326 -5.31 -4.32 10.28
C TYR A 326 -4.40 -5.57 10.32
N ASN A 327 -3.49 -5.74 9.35
CA ASN A 327 -2.49 -6.82 9.34
C ASN A 327 -1.23 -6.54 10.18
N VAL A 328 -1.06 -5.33 10.74
CA VAL A 328 0.17 -4.95 11.48
C VAL A 328 0.23 -5.68 12.82
N SER A 329 1.33 -6.43 13.01
CA SER A 329 1.68 -7.18 14.21
C SER A 329 2.61 -6.37 15.14
N THR A 330 2.89 -6.90 16.33
CA THR A 330 3.83 -6.30 17.30
C THR A 330 5.24 -6.22 16.72
N SER A 331 5.68 -7.28 16.04
CA SER A 331 7.00 -7.34 15.40
C SER A 331 7.13 -6.34 14.25
N THR A 332 6.14 -6.30 13.35
CA THR A 332 6.14 -5.41 12.19
C THR A 332 6.01 -3.94 12.61
N ARG A 333 5.18 -3.61 13.63
CA ARG A 333 5.16 -2.30 14.29
C ARG A 333 6.53 -1.92 14.82
N THR A 334 7.18 -2.81 15.56
CA THR A 334 8.49 -2.55 16.19
C THR A 334 9.56 -2.26 15.14
N VAL A 335 9.57 -3.00 14.02
CA VAL A 335 10.45 -2.71 12.87
C VAL A 335 10.15 -1.33 12.28
N MET A 336 8.90 -1.02 11.96
CA MET A 336 8.56 0.26 11.33
C MET A 336 8.87 1.48 12.21
N VAL A 337 8.61 1.40 13.52
CA VAL A 337 8.95 2.48 14.48
C VAL A 337 10.47 2.69 14.56
N GLU A 338 11.28 1.64 14.47
CA GLU A 338 12.74 1.76 14.44
C GLU A 338 13.24 2.35 13.12
N GLU A 339 12.73 1.89 11.98
CA GLU A 339 13.10 2.44 10.67
C GLU A 339 12.66 3.92 10.54
N PHE A 340 11.56 4.36 11.17
CA PHE A 340 11.20 5.80 11.26
C PHE A 340 12.22 6.63 12.05
N LYS A 341 12.78 6.11 13.15
CA LYS A 341 13.83 6.80 13.92
C LYS A 341 15.12 6.90 13.11
N GLN A 342 15.48 5.85 12.38
CA GLN A 342 16.64 5.85 11.49
C GLN A 342 16.44 6.83 10.31
N GLY A 343 15.23 6.89 9.73
CA GLY A 343 14.87 7.89 8.72
C GLY A 343 14.97 9.33 9.23
N LEU A 344 14.56 9.59 10.48
CA LEU A 344 14.73 10.90 11.11
C LEU A 344 16.21 11.25 11.24
N ALA A 345 17.03 10.40 11.87
CA ALA A 345 18.46 10.65 12.06
C ALA A 345 19.21 10.89 10.73
N VAL A 346 18.90 10.12 9.69
CA VAL A 346 19.49 10.32 8.36
C VAL A 346 19.03 11.62 7.70
N THR A 347 17.76 12.02 7.85
CA THR A 347 17.28 13.29 7.28
C THR A 347 17.72 14.52 8.07
N ASP A 348 17.92 14.40 9.39
CA ASP A 348 18.59 15.41 10.22
C ASP A 348 20.04 15.64 9.72
N GLU A 349 20.81 14.58 9.45
CA GLU A 349 22.16 14.70 8.87
C GLU A 349 22.15 15.34 7.47
N ILE A 350 21.22 14.95 6.60
CA ILE A 350 21.11 15.49 5.24
C ILE A 350 20.82 16.99 5.28
N LEU A 351 19.83 17.45 6.06
CA LEU A 351 19.50 18.87 6.16
C LEU A 351 20.59 19.70 6.85
N GLN A 352 21.44 19.07 7.67
CA GLN A 352 22.67 19.66 8.23
C GLN A 352 23.85 19.67 7.25
N GLY A 353 23.69 19.20 6.00
CA GLY A 353 24.75 19.14 5.00
C GLY A 353 25.81 18.06 5.24
N LYS A 354 25.54 17.09 6.13
CA LYS A 354 26.47 16.03 6.54
C LYS A 354 26.33 14.74 5.71
N SER A 355 25.28 14.64 4.90
CA SER A 355 25.04 13.48 4.03
C SER A 355 24.11 13.84 2.86
N ASP A 356 23.94 12.91 1.92
CA ASP A 356 23.06 13.06 0.75
C ASP A 356 21.90 12.05 0.79
N TRP A 357 20.84 12.33 0.03
CA TRP A 357 19.63 11.52 -0.04
C TRP A 357 19.84 10.05 -0.44
N SER A 358 20.96 9.73 -1.10
CA SER A 358 21.37 8.34 -1.39
C SER A 358 21.42 7.48 -0.12
N LYS A 359 21.90 8.03 1.02
CA LYS A 359 21.98 7.34 2.32
C LYS A 359 20.61 6.92 2.85
N LEU A 360 19.56 7.72 2.59
CA LEU A 360 18.19 7.37 2.96
C LEU A 360 17.65 6.18 2.14
N LEU A 361 18.15 6.00 0.92
CA LEU A 361 17.74 4.96 -0.04
C LEU A 361 18.63 3.70 0.01
N GLU A 362 19.56 3.63 0.97
CA GLU A 362 20.37 2.44 1.24
C GLU A 362 19.52 1.30 1.84
N PRO A 363 19.60 0.07 1.28
CA PRO A 363 18.89 -1.06 1.82
C PRO A 363 19.54 -1.53 3.13
N PRO A 364 18.75 -1.99 4.12
CA PRO A 364 19.29 -2.49 5.37
C PRO A 364 20.04 -3.80 5.11
N ASN A 365 21.13 -4.02 5.83
CA ASN A 365 21.86 -5.28 5.81
C ASN A 365 21.10 -6.36 6.60
N PHE A 366 19.91 -6.76 6.11
CA PHE A 366 18.97 -7.69 6.77
C PHE A 366 19.66 -8.97 7.24
N PHE A 367 20.38 -9.65 6.33
CA PHE A 367 21.14 -10.88 6.60
C PHE A 367 22.35 -10.71 7.53
N GLN A 368 22.68 -9.46 7.88
CA GLN A 368 23.68 -9.14 8.90
C GLN A 368 23.06 -8.70 10.23
N LYS A 369 21.81 -8.21 10.24
CA LYS A 369 21.07 -7.61 11.38
C LYS A 369 20.71 -8.64 12.46
N TYR A 370 20.40 -9.88 12.10
CA TYR A 370 19.98 -10.94 13.03
C TYR A 370 21.02 -12.05 13.19
N ARG A 371 21.05 -12.69 14.38
CA ARG A 371 21.89 -13.87 14.67
C ARG A 371 21.27 -15.19 14.16
N HIS A 372 19.94 -15.23 14.10
CA HIS A 372 19.13 -16.41 13.77
C HIS A 372 18.08 -16.03 12.74
N TYR A 373 17.74 -16.98 11.86
CA TYR A 373 16.69 -16.83 10.87
C TYR A 373 15.88 -18.12 10.80
N ILE A 374 14.62 -18.00 10.39
CA ILE A 374 13.83 -19.10 9.85
C ILE A 374 13.78 -18.89 8.34
N VAL A 375 14.21 -19.89 7.58
CA VAL A 375 14.00 -19.95 6.13
C VAL A 375 12.69 -20.68 5.91
N LEU A 376 11.77 -20.05 5.18
CA LEU A 376 10.53 -20.67 4.74
C LEU A 376 10.64 -20.97 3.25
N THR A 377 10.53 -22.24 2.88
CA THR A 377 10.67 -22.73 1.52
C THR A 377 9.32 -23.25 1.03
N ALA A 378 8.84 -22.74 -0.11
CA ALA A 378 7.71 -23.29 -0.84
C ALA A 378 8.18 -23.85 -2.18
N SER A 379 7.70 -25.03 -2.56
CA SER A 379 8.04 -25.67 -3.84
C SER A 379 6.84 -26.34 -4.49
N ALA A 380 6.89 -26.48 -5.82
CA ALA A 380 5.93 -27.20 -6.64
C ALA A 380 6.60 -27.74 -7.93
N SER A 381 5.98 -28.71 -8.59
CA SER A 381 6.59 -29.41 -9.74
C SER A 381 6.29 -28.81 -11.12
N THR A 382 5.48 -27.74 -11.20
CA THR A 382 5.26 -26.93 -12.42
C THR A 382 5.27 -25.44 -12.07
N GLU A 383 5.56 -24.58 -13.04
CA GLU A 383 5.63 -23.12 -12.85
C GLU A 383 4.27 -22.51 -12.48
N GLU A 384 3.20 -22.98 -13.12
CA GLU A 384 1.81 -22.58 -12.88
C GLU A 384 1.39 -22.90 -11.44
N HIS A 385 1.58 -24.15 -11.00
CA HIS A 385 1.33 -24.57 -9.63
C HIS A 385 2.23 -23.82 -8.63
N HIS A 386 3.48 -23.52 -9.00
CA HIS A 386 4.37 -22.75 -8.14
C HIS A 386 3.87 -21.32 -7.93
N LEU A 387 3.39 -20.64 -8.97
CA LEU A 387 2.87 -19.28 -8.88
C LEU A 387 1.64 -19.20 -7.96
N GLU A 388 0.69 -20.12 -8.10
CA GLU A 388 -0.48 -20.22 -7.22
C GLU A 388 -0.07 -20.54 -5.76
N TRP A 389 0.80 -21.53 -5.58
CA TRP A 389 1.27 -21.97 -4.27
C TRP A 389 2.04 -20.87 -3.54
N VAL A 390 2.96 -20.19 -4.21
CA VAL A 390 3.71 -19.03 -3.70
C VAL A 390 2.75 -17.92 -3.26
N GLY A 391 1.75 -17.58 -4.08
CA GLY A 391 0.75 -16.57 -3.74
C GLY A 391 -0.05 -16.93 -2.48
N LEU A 392 -0.48 -18.18 -2.34
CA LEU A 392 -1.15 -18.65 -1.12
C LEU A 392 -0.20 -18.59 0.09
N VAL A 393 1.01 -19.14 -0.02
CA VAL A 393 1.99 -19.18 1.07
C VAL A 393 2.32 -17.77 1.57
N GLU A 394 2.64 -16.85 0.66
CA GLU A 394 2.94 -15.44 1.00
C GLU A 394 1.76 -14.78 1.72
N SER A 395 0.53 -15.04 1.26
CA SER A 395 -0.70 -14.55 1.89
C SER A 395 -0.88 -15.02 3.34
N LYS A 396 -0.15 -16.06 3.77
CA LYS A 396 -0.19 -16.65 5.11
C LYS A 396 1.03 -16.31 5.97
N ILE A 397 2.16 -15.82 5.46
CA ILE A 397 3.40 -15.65 6.27
C ILE A 397 3.20 -14.75 7.51
N ARG A 398 2.30 -13.76 7.47
CA ARG A 398 1.95 -12.99 8.67
C ARG A 398 1.33 -13.81 9.81
N VAL A 399 0.74 -14.98 9.52
CA VAL A 399 0.27 -15.95 10.53
C VAL A 399 1.46 -16.62 11.20
N LEU A 400 2.52 -16.96 10.46
CA LEU A 400 3.77 -17.46 11.06
C LEU A 400 4.41 -16.39 11.96
N VAL A 401 4.46 -15.13 11.51
CA VAL A 401 4.91 -14.01 12.37
C VAL A 401 4.04 -13.89 13.63
N GLY A 402 2.72 -14.01 13.50
CA GLY A 402 1.75 -14.00 14.60
C GLY A 402 1.80 -15.22 15.53
N ASN A 403 2.32 -16.36 15.09
CA ASN A 403 2.65 -17.49 15.97
C ASN A 403 3.94 -17.18 16.73
N LEU A 404 5.01 -16.85 16.00
CA LEU A 404 6.34 -16.60 16.56
C LEU A 404 6.36 -15.44 17.58
N GLU A 405 5.60 -14.36 17.37
CA GLU A 405 5.58 -13.26 18.35
C GLU A 405 4.70 -13.52 19.59
N ARG A 406 3.94 -14.63 19.61
CA ARG A 406 3.27 -15.13 20.83
C ARG A 406 4.14 -16.11 21.62
N ASN A 407 5.22 -16.62 21.04
CA ASN A 407 6.16 -17.49 21.74
C ASN A 407 6.97 -16.70 22.78
N GLU A 408 6.94 -17.13 24.05
CA GLU A 408 7.55 -16.40 25.18
C GLU A 408 9.06 -16.20 25.04
N PHE A 409 9.75 -17.07 24.30
CA PHE A 409 11.19 -16.95 24.07
C PHE A 409 11.55 -16.02 22.91
N ILE A 410 10.57 -15.49 22.17
CA ILE A 410 10.79 -14.55 21.06
C ILE A 410 10.48 -13.12 21.51
N THR A 411 11.23 -12.18 20.94
CA THR A 411 11.05 -10.71 21.09
C THR A 411 10.72 -10.05 19.75
N LEU A 412 11.18 -10.62 18.64
CA LEU A 412 10.88 -10.11 17.29
C LEU A 412 10.95 -11.23 16.24
N ALA A 413 9.95 -11.30 15.37
CA ALA A 413 10.00 -12.04 14.11
C ALA A 413 9.88 -11.07 12.92
N HIS A 414 11.00 -10.81 12.22
CA HIS A 414 11.06 -9.85 11.10
C HIS A 414 11.14 -10.59 9.75
N VAL A 415 10.01 -10.70 9.06
CA VAL A 415 9.96 -11.19 7.67
C VAL A 415 10.59 -10.19 6.70
N ASN A 416 11.47 -10.65 5.81
CA ASN A 416 11.90 -9.90 4.64
C ASN A 416 10.81 -9.98 3.55
N PRO A 417 10.26 -8.85 3.03
CA PRO A 417 9.29 -8.88 1.93
C PRO A 417 9.82 -9.35 0.58
N GLN A 418 11.13 -9.49 0.41
CA GLN A 418 11.70 -10.10 -0.79
C GLN A 418 11.78 -11.62 -0.66
N SER A 419 11.19 -12.34 -1.61
CA SER A 419 11.42 -13.76 -1.86
C SER A 419 12.69 -13.97 -2.70
N PHE A 420 13.28 -15.17 -2.59
CA PHE A 420 14.49 -15.57 -3.31
C PHE A 420 14.28 -16.96 -3.95
N PRO A 421 14.79 -17.22 -5.17
CA PRO A 421 14.68 -18.53 -5.79
C PRO A 421 15.51 -19.57 -5.01
N GLY A 422 15.03 -20.82 -4.98
CA GLY A 422 15.77 -21.95 -4.38
C GLY A 422 17.10 -22.23 -5.09
N ASN A 423 18.08 -22.74 -4.33
CA ASN A 423 19.43 -22.94 -4.84
C ASN A 423 19.52 -24.25 -5.66
N LYS A 424 19.76 -24.14 -6.98
CA LYS A 424 19.59 -25.25 -7.94
C LYS A 424 20.48 -26.46 -7.68
N GLU A 425 21.64 -26.27 -7.05
CA GLU A 425 22.60 -27.36 -6.77
C GLU A 425 22.10 -28.35 -5.71
N HIS A 426 21.17 -27.95 -4.85
CA HIS A 426 20.61 -28.80 -3.79
C HIS A 426 19.29 -29.50 -4.18
N HIS A 427 18.62 -29.06 -5.25
CA HIS A 427 17.38 -29.67 -5.73
C HIS A 427 17.67 -30.48 -7.00
N LYS A 428 17.84 -31.80 -6.84
CA LYS A 428 18.06 -32.75 -7.96
C LYS A 428 16.81 -32.98 -8.83
N ASP A 429 15.65 -32.54 -8.35
CA ASP A 429 14.36 -32.64 -9.04
C ASP A 429 14.06 -31.32 -9.77
N ASN A 430 13.31 -31.37 -10.88
CA ASN A 430 12.79 -30.20 -11.61
C ASN A 430 11.68 -29.43 -10.85
N ASN A 431 11.82 -29.26 -9.54
CA ASN A 431 10.88 -28.50 -8.72
C ASN A 431 11.22 -27.00 -8.77
N TYR A 432 10.18 -26.18 -8.94
CA TYR A 432 10.23 -24.73 -8.79
C TYR A 432 10.22 -24.42 -7.30
N VAL A 433 11.06 -23.48 -6.84
CA VAL A 433 11.30 -23.23 -5.40
C VAL A 433 11.44 -21.74 -5.12
N SER A 434 10.73 -21.25 -4.11
CA SER A 434 10.82 -19.89 -3.58
C SER A 434 11.05 -19.92 -2.06
N MET A 435 11.89 -19.01 -1.58
CA MET A 435 12.31 -18.92 -0.18
C MET A 435 12.08 -17.51 0.39
N TRP A 436 11.56 -17.42 1.61
CA TRP A 436 11.48 -16.19 2.41
C TRP A 436 12.32 -16.35 3.68
N PHE A 437 12.81 -15.24 4.23
CA PHE A 437 13.67 -15.24 5.41
C PHE A 437 13.04 -14.40 6.52
N LEU A 438 12.85 -15.00 7.70
CA LEU A 438 12.37 -14.34 8.90
C LEU A 438 13.53 -14.20 9.88
N GLY A 439 14.03 -12.99 10.12
CA GLY A 439 15.07 -12.69 11.11
C GLY A 439 14.50 -12.70 12.52
N ILE A 440 15.08 -13.51 13.41
CA ILE A 440 14.57 -13.74 14.78
C ILE A 440 15.46 -13.04 15.81
N ILE A 441 14.82 -12.34 16.76
CA ILE A 441 15.42 -11.93 18.04
C ILE A 441 14.76 -12.74 19.14
N PHE A 442 15.55 -13.56 19.82
CA PHE A 442 15.14 -14.26 21.03
C PHE A 442 15.27 -13.36 22.27
N ARG A 443 14.38 -13.58 23.24
CA ARG A 443 14.39 -12.92 24.55
C ARG A 443 15.61 -13.39 25.34
N ARG A 444 16.33 -12.47 25.98
CA ARG A 444 17.41 -12.84 26.91
C ARG A 444 16.79 -13.35 28.20
N VAL A 445 17.11 -14.59 28.58
CA VAL A 445 16.78 -15.15 29.89
C VAL A 445 18.01 -14.98 30.78
N GLU A 446 17.90 -14.19 31.84
CA GLU A 446 19.08 -13.73 32.60
C GLU A 446 19.66 -14.81 33.54
N ASN A 447 18.90 -15.87 33.81
CA ASN A 447 19.20 -16.90 34.82
C ASN A 447 19.50 -18.29 34.23
N ALA A 448 19.79 -18.39 32.93
CA ALA A 448 20.10 -19.67 32.26
C ALA A 448 21.41 -19.58 31.45
N GLU A 449 22.23 -20.63 31.49
CA GLU A 449 23.45 -20.76 30.67
C GLU A 449 23.15 -21.25 29.26
N SER A 450 22.11 -22.08 29.13
CA SER A 450 21.50 -22.44 27.86
C SER A 450 19.98 -22.52 28.00
N VAL A 451 19.27 -22.15 26.93
CA VAL A 451 17.80 -22.25 26.85
C VAL A 451 17.44 -23.16 25.69
N ASN A 452 16.69 -24.23 25.95
CA ASN A 452 16.13 -25.08 24.91
C ASN A 452 14.76 -24.53 24.49
N ILE A 453 14.67 -24.04 23.25
CA ILE A 453 13.44 -23.52 22.64
C ILE A 453 12.94 -24.53 21.62
N ASP A 454 11.70 -24.98 21.76
CA ASP A 454 11.01 -25.80 20.75
C ASP A 454 10.02 -24.91 19.99
N LEU A 455 10.29 -24.66 18.70
CA LEU A 455 9.42 -23.91 17.78
C LEU A 455 8.55 -24.84 16.93
N THR A 456 8.60 -26.16 17.14
CA THR A 456 7.88 -27.15 16.33
C THR A 456 6.38 -26.87 16.29
N TYR A 457 5.77 -26.45 17.42
CA TYR A 457 4.34 -26.13 17.47
C TYR A 457 3.99 -24.90 16.63
N ASP A 458 4.75 -23.81 16.73
CA ASP A 458 4.50 -22.56 15.99
C ASP A 458 4.58 -22.78 14.47
N ILE A 459 5.54 -23.61 14.05
CA ILE A 459 5.76 -24.02 12.66
C ILE A 459 4.66 -24.96 12.18
N GLN A 460 4.35 -26.02 12.92
CA GLN A 460 3.32 -27.01 12.53
C GLN A 460 1.93 -26.38 12.47
N SER A 461 1.59 -25.52 13.44
CA SER A 461 0.35 -24.72 13.43
C SER A 461 0.22 -23.88 12.16
N PHE A 462 1.33 -23.29 11.70
CA PHE A 462 1.36 -22.53 10.46
C PHE A 462 1.24 -23.43 9.21
N THR A 463 2.04 -24.49 9.08
CA THR A 463 1.98 -25.38 7.89
C THR A 463 0.62 -26.07 7.78
N ASP A 464 0.06 -26.56 8.89
CA ASP A 464 -1.30 -27.12 8.93
C ASP A 464 -2.36 -26.09 8.51
N THR A 465 -2.17 -24.81 8.83
CA THR A 465 -3.07 -23.72 8.40
C THR A 465 -2.96 -23.48 6.89
N VAL A 466 -1.75 -23.51 6.31
CA VAL A 466 -1.54 -23.38 4.86
C VAL A 466 -2.17 -24.54 4.11
N TYR A 467 -1.83 -25.79 4.43
CA TYR A 467 -2.38 -26.97 3.75
C TYR A 467 -3.90 -27.08 3.91
N ARG A 468 -4.45 -26.78 5.10
CA ARG A 468 -5.91 -26.76 5.32
C ARG A 468 -6.60 -25.71 4.46
N GLN A 469 -6.04 -24.51 4.33
CA GLN A 469 -6.63 -23.52 3.42
C GLN A 469 -6.52 -23.96 1.96
N ALA A 470 -5.38 -24.51 1.53
CA ALA A 470 -5.17 -24.98 0.15
C ALA A 470 -6.15 -26.09 -0.26
N ASN A 471 -6.45 -27.01 0.67
CA ASN A 471 -7.48 -28.04 0.50
C ASN A 471 -8.88 -27.42 0.43
N ASN A 472 -9.21 -26.47 1.31
CA ASN A 472 -10.52 -25.81 1.33
C ASN A 472 -10.85 -25.02 0.04
N ILE A 473 -9.84 -24.70 -0.78
CA ILE A 473 -10.00 -24.05 -2.09
C ILE A 473 -9.66 -24.96 -3.28
N ASN A 474 -9.45 -26.27 -3.06
CA ASN A 474 -9.09 -27.27 -4.07
C ASN A 474 -7.81 -26.96 -4.90
N MET A 475 -6.96 -26.07 -4.39
CA MET A 475 -5.75 -25.60 -5.08
C MET A 475 -4.56 -26.53 -4.82
N LEU A 476 -4.53 -27.27 -3.71
CA LEU A 476 -3.41 -28.17 -3.41
C LEU A 476 -3.31 -29.30 -4.45
N LYS A 477 -2.16 -29.37 -5.15
CA LYS A 477 -1.81 -30.44 -6.10
C LYS A 477 -0.64 -31.26 -5.58
N ASP A 478 -0.39 -32.42 -6.18
CA ASP A 478 0.83 -33.18 -5.86
C ASP A 478 2.09 -32.37 -6.22
N GLY A 479 3.18 -32.65 -5.51
CA GLY A 479 4.43 -31.88 -5.57
C GLY A 479 4.41 -30.55 -4.80
N MET A 480 3.25 -29.95 -4.50
CA MET A 480 3.17 -28.72 -3.68
C MET A 480 3.60 -28.99 -2.23
N LYS A 481 4.67 -28.34 -1.78
CA LYS A 481 5.24 -28.51 -0.43
C LYS A 481 5.61 -27.17 0.20
N ILE A 482 5.45 -27.07 1.52
CA ILE A 482 5.96 -25.99 2.34
C ILE A 482 6.76 -26.56 3.52
N GLU A 483 7.97 -26.03 3.70
CA GLU A 483 8.92 -26.42 4.73
C GLU A 483 9.49 -25.17 5.41
N ALA A 484 9.81 -25.27 6.71
CA ALA A 484 10.47 -24.21 7.44
C ALA A 484 11.68 -24.78 8.19
N THR A 485 12.81 -24.09 8.13
CA THR A 485 14.07 -24.53 8.76
C THR A 485 14.71 -23.38 9.53
N HIS A 486 15.33 -23.68 10.67
CA HIS A 486 16.12 -22.69 11.41
C HIS A 486 17.57 -22.69 10.92
N VAL A 487 18.12 -21.50 10.71
CA VAL A 487 19.54 -21.30 10.34
C VAL A 487 20.19 -20.25 11.23
N LYS A 488 21.42 -20.52 11.68
CA LYS A 488 22.27 -19.50 12.30
C LYS A 488 22.85 -18.62 11.19
N LYS A 489 23.08 -17.33 11.46
CA LYS A 489 23.65 -16.35 10.50
C LYS A 489 24.84 -16.87 9.68
N LYS A 490 25.73 -17.67 10.30
CA LYS A 490 26.89 -18.27 9.62
C LYS A 490 26.51 -19.23 8.47
N GLN A 491 25.35 -19.87 8.51
CA GLN A 491 24.90 -20.89 7.56
C GLN A 491 24.12 -20.32 6.35
N LEU A 492 23.82 -19.02 6.31
CA LEU A 492 23.05 -18.41 5.22
C LEU A 492 23.71 -18.56 3.84
N HIS A 493 25.03 -18.78 3.78
CA HIS A 493 25.79 -18.94 2.54
C HIS A 493 25.48 -20.23 1.76
N HIS A 494 24.76 -21.20 2.35
CA HIS A 494 24.22 -22.35 1.61
C HIS A 494 22.93 -22.00 0.84
N TYR A 495 22.23 -20.95 1.27
CA TYR A 495 20.90 -20.56 0.76
C TYR A 495 20.94 -19.33 -0.15
N LEU A 496 21.94 -18.46 0.00
CA LEU A 496 22.01 -17.16 -0.67
C LEU A 496 23.40 -16.88 -1.24
N PRO A 497 23.50 -16.42 -2.51
CA PRO A 497 24.74 -15.96 -3.13
C PRO A 497 25.51 -14.92 -2.30
N ALA A 498 26.83 -14.90 -2.47
CA ALA A 498 27.75 -14.06 -1.70
C ALA A 498 27.44 -12.57 -1.83
N GLU A 499 26.91 -12.12 -2.97
CA GLU A 499 26.58 -10.74 -3.32
C GLU A 499 25.41 -10.20 -2.49
N ILE A 500 24.50 -11.09 -2.07
CA ILE A 500 23.36 -10.76 -1.21
C ILE A 500 23.80 -10.68 0.25
N LEU A 501 24.75 -11.53 0.66
CA LEU A 501 25.26 -11.61 2.03
C LEU A 501 26.37 -10.59 2.33
N GLN A 502 27.19 -10.24 1.33
CA GLN A 502 28.39 -9.40 1.46
C GLN A 502 28.20 -7.97 0.91
N LYS A 503 27.05 -7.33 1.14
CA LYS A 503 26.87 -5.88 0.90
C LYS A 503 27.62 -5.00 1.92
N LYS A 504 28.89 -5.31 2.16
CA LYS A 504 29.88 -4.52 2.89
C LYS A 504 30.35 -3.34 2.03
N LYS A 505 29.57 -2.25 1.99
CA LYS A 505 30.05 -0.86 1.82
C LYS A 505 31.14 -0.59 0.75
N LYS A 506 31.16 -1.33 -0.37
CA LYS A 506 32.17 -1.22 -1.44
C LYS A 506 31.54 -1.03 -2.83
N GLN A 507 30.59 -0.11 -2.89
CA GLN A 507 30.00 0.44 -4.12
C GLN A 507 29.90 1.97 -4.00
N SER A 508 31.05 2.60 -3.77
CA SER A 508 31.28 3.95 -4.30
C SER A 508 31.41 3.85 -5.82
N LEU A 509 30.80 4.79 -6.54
CA LEU A 509 30.69 4.85 -8.00
C LEU A 509 31.97 4.45 -8.76
N CYS A 510 31.86 3.39 -9.56
CA CYS A 510 32.64 3.12 -10.78
C CYS A 510 31.86 2.11 -11.65
N ASP A 511 32.32 1.90 -12.88
CA ASP A 511 31.91 0.84 -13.82
C ASP A 511 30.45 0.89 -14.35
N VAL A 512 30.09 2.02 -14.97
CA VAL A 512 29.08 2.05 -16.05
C VAL A 512 29.66 2.77 -17.28
N SER A 513 30.69 2.18 -17.90
CA SER A 513 31.31 2.73 -19.10
C SER A 513 32.12 1.72 -19.94
N ARG A 514 31.53 0.59 -20.36
CA ARG A 514 31.98 -0.19 -21.54
C ARG A 514 30.99 -1.32 -21.92
N SER A 515 30.22 -1.10 -22.98
CA SER A 515 29.43 -2.16 -23.65
C SER A 515 29.07 -1.75 -25.09
N SER A 516 30.03 -1.85 -25.99
CA SER A 516 29.86 -1.63 -27.43
C SER A 516 30.80 -2.57 -28.20
N GLY A 517 30.24 -3.33 -29.14
CA GLY A 517 30.89 -4.52 -29.74
C GLY A 517 30.27 -5.81 -29.19
N GLY A 518 30.03 -6.81 -30.05
CA GLY A 518 29.36 -8.05 -29.66
C GLY A 518 29.82 -9.26 -30.48
N CYS A 519 28.95 -10.28 -30.55
CA CYS A 519 29.02 -11.49 -31.38
C CYS A 519 29.75 -12.75 -30.82
N GLN A 520 28.98 -13.84 -30.71
CA GLN A 520 29.31 -15.29 -30.87
C GLN A 520 30.48 -15.91 -30.04
N SER A 521 30.31 -16.99 -29.28
CA SER A 521 30.00 -18.36 -29.73
C SER A 521 30.12 -19.38 -28.57
N LYS A 522 29.90 -20.68 -28.81
CA LYS A 522 29.93 -21.77 -27.80
C LYS A 522 31.08 -22.78 -28.04
N ARG A 523 31.76 -23.21 -26.97
CA ARG A 523 32.31 -24.57 -26.65
C ARG A 523 33.03 -24.47 -25.29
N LEU A 524 32.74 -25.30 -24.27
CA LEU A 524 33.06 -26.72 -24.10
C LEU A 524 34.56 -27.03 -23.97
N SER A 525 35.04 -27.17 -22.73
CA SER A 525 35.82 -28.34 -22.27
C SER A 525 35.70 -28.48 -20.75
N LEU A 526 35.90 -29.70 -20.26
CA LEU A 526 36.07 -30.08 -18.85
C LEU A 526 37.51 -30.55 -18.61
N ASP A 527 37.78 -31.03 -17.39
CA ASP A 527 38.97 -31.77 -16.95
C ASP A 527 40.32 -31.01 -16.86
N SER A 528 41.20 -31.28 -15.87
CA SER A 528 41.04 -32.12 -14.66
C SER A 528 42.04 -31.77 -13.54
N SER A 529 41.74 -32.28 -12.32
CA SER A 529 42.59 -32.97 -11.31
C SER A 529 44.13 -32.73 -11.26
N CYS A 530 44.85 -32.81 -10.13
CA CYS A 530 44.55 -33.32 -8.77
C CYS A 530 45.58 -32.76 -7.74
N LEU A 531 45.35 -33.07 -6.44
CA LEU A 531 46.27 -33.35 -5.29
C LEU A 531 47.79 -33.04 -5.38
N ASP A 532 48.56 -32.76 -4.30
CA ASP A 532 48.36 -33.00 -2.85
C ASP A 532 49.19 -32.00 -1.97
N SER A 533 49.25 -32.29 -0.66
CA SER A 533 49.96 -31.69 0.48
C SER A 533 51.52 -31.61 0.38
N SER A 534 52.32 -31.05 1.30
CA SER A 534 52.17 -30.79 2.76
C SER A 534 53.23 -29.79 3.33
N ARG A 535 53.08 -29.32 4.60
CA ARG A 535 54.08 -29.08 5.69
C ARG A 535 55.45 -28.36 5.43
N ASP A 536 56.13 -27.69 6.37
CA ASP A 536 55.88 -27.20 7.76
C ASP A 536 56.96 -26.13 8.14
N THR A 537 56.80 -25.44 9.29
CA THR A 537 57.83 -24.74 10.14
C THR A 537 58.63 -23.48 9.70
N ASP A 538 58.27 -22.34 10.33
CA ASP A 538 59.04 -21.51 11.30
C ASP A 538 60.27 -20.58 11.00
N ASN A 539 60.19 -19.41 11.67
CA ASN A 539 61.22 -18.52 12.26
C ASN A 539 62.11 -17.56 11.42
N GLY A 540 62.26 -16.31 11.91
CA GLY A 540 63.46 -15.46 11.64
C GLY A 540 63.27 -13.96 11.32
N THR A 541 63.02 -13.10 12.32
CA THR A 541 63.30 -11.63 12.28
C THR A 541 64.72 -11.34 12.85
N PRO A 542 65.36 -10.12 12.78
CA PRO A 542 64.78 -8.76 12.64
C PRO A 542 65.65 -7.64 11.94
N PHE A 543 65.15 -6.38 11.96
CA PHE A 543 65.86 -5.06 11.82
C PHE A 543 66.73 -4.78 10.55
N ASN A 544 66.87 -3.57 9.99
CA ASN A 544 66.79 -2.20 10.54
C ASN A 544 66.50 -1.12 9.44
N SER A 545 66.52 0.18 9.78
CA SER A 545 66.39 1.37 8.87
C SER A 545 67.64 2.29 8.98
N PRO A 546 67.75 3.59 8.55
CA PRO A 546 66.84 4.51 7.80
C PRO A 546 67.52 5.51 6.78
N LEU A 547 66.76 6.52 6.27
CA LEU A 547 67.18 7.85 5.68
C LEU A 547 67.96 7.89 4.32
N SER A 548 68.00 8.95 3.48
CA SER A 548 67.19 10.21 3.31
C SER A 548 67.43 10.97 1.95
N THR A 549 66.63 12.03 1.70
CA THR A 549 66.88 13.29 0.91
C THR A 549 67.03 13.37 -0.64
N ASN A 550 66.07 14.10 -1.26
CA ASN A 550 66.18 15.27 -2.20
C ASN A 550 66.64 15.22 -3.70
N LYS A 551 65.70 15.63 -4.60
CA LYS A 551 65.69 16.64 -5.73
C LYS A 551 66.96 16.96 -6.58
N PRO A 552 66.86 17.52 -7.84
CA PRO A 552 65.70 18.10 -8.58
C PRO A 552 65.24 17.27 -9.83
N SER A 553 65.02 17.64 -11.13
CA SER A 553 65.23 18.82 -12.04
C SER A 553 64.32 18.81 -13.32
N LYS A 554 64.50 19.79 -14.24
CA LYS A 554 63.99 19.98 -15.64
C LYS A 554 65.12 20.69 -16.47
N PRO A 555 65.09 20.99 -17.81
CA PRO A 555 63.94 21.23 -18.74
C PRO A 555 64.12 20.80 -20.26
N ASP A 556 63.28 21.36 -21.16
CA ASP A 556 63.44 21.67 -22.62
C ASP A 556 63.25 20.65 -23.80
N SER A 557 63.19 21.19 -25.04
CA SER A 557 62.72 20.64 -26.36
C SER A 557 63.20 21.57 -27.52
N PRO A 558 62.87 21.43 -28.85
CA PRO A 558 62.26 20.37 -29.69
C PRO A 558 63.35 19.78 -30.66
N PRO A 559 63.39 19.78 -32.04
CA PRO A 559 62.45 19.93 -33.21
C PRO A 559 62.25 18.57 -33.99
N GLY A 560 61.76 18.41 -35.25
CA GLY A 560 60.96 19.25 -36.19
C GLY A 560 61.27 19.04 -37.71
N GLU A 561 60.21 18.95 -38.56
CA GLU A 561 60.15 19.12 -40.05
C GLU A 561 60.85 18.06 -40.97
N THR A 562 60.60 17.85 -42.29
CA THR A 562 59.72 18.46 -43.35
C THR A 562 59.36 17.45 -44.49
N GLU A 563 58.63 17.88 -45.55
CA GLU A 563 58.41 17.25 -46.90
C GLU A 563 57.30 16.15 -47.06
N ARG A 564 56.54 16.00 -48.17
CA ARG A 564 56.34 16.78 -49.43
C ARG A 564 54.94 16.51 -50.09
N THR A 565 54.61 17.27 -51.14
CA THR A 565 53.37 17.27 -51.99
C THR A 565 53.11 15.95 -52.79
N SER A 566 51.97 15.66 -53.47
CA SER A 566 51.07 16.53 -54.27
C SER A 566 49.68 15.94 -54.66
N ALA A 567 48.80 16.82 -55.18
CA ALA A 567 47.68 16.62 -56.15
C ALA A 567 46.22 16.34 -55.67
N GLU A 568 45.29 16.99 -56.39
CA GLU A 568 43.80 17.03 -56.30
C GLU A 568 43.19 16.51 -57.65
N PRO A 569 41.85 16.53 -57.96
CA PRO A 569 40.67 17.11 -57.29
C PRO A 569 39.53 16.05 -57.03
N ALA A 570 38.27 16.33 -56.63
CA ALA A 570 37.50 17.58 -56.56
C ALA A 570 36.43 17.63 -55.44
N SER A 571 36.28 18.84 -54.87
CA SER A 571 35.12 19.59 -54.29
C SER A 571 33.67 19.01 -54.32
N ILE A 572 32.67 19.48 -53.54
CA ILE A 572 32.28 20.83 -53.00
C ILE A 572 31.60 20.64 -51.60
N ILE A 573 32.10 21.19 -50.47
CA ILE A 573 31.69 22.45 -49.77
C ILE A 573 30.17 22.47 -49.41
N VAL A 574 29.64 22.39 -48.15
CA VAL A 574 29.94 22.96 -46.81
C VAL A 574 29.50 24.46 -46.71
N GLU A 575 28.63 24.91 -45.79
CA GLU A 575 28.98 25.50 -44.47
C GLU A 575 27.78 25.91 -43.55
N LYS A 576 28.10 26.17 -42.28
CA LYS A 576 27.39 26.95 -41.21
C LYS A 576 28.26 28.22 -40.94
N PRO A 577 27.93 29.25 -40.10
CA PRO A 577 27.08 29.30 -38.89
C PRO A 577 26.15 30.56 -38.86
N LEU A 578 25.45 31.03 -37.79
CA LEU A 578 25.90 31.69 -36.53
C LEU A 578 24.74 31.88 -35.49
N HIS A 579 24.87 32.81 -34.54
CA HIS A 579 24.22 32.89 -33.21
C HIS A 579 23.94 34.39 -32.88
N VAL A 580 23.09 34.93 -31.99
CA VAL A 580 22.30 34.58 -30.75
C VAL A 580 21.18 35.68 -30.59
N PRO A 581 20.32 35.83 -29.52
CA PRO A 581 19.97 34.94 -28.39
C PRO A 581 18.44 34.59 -28.23
N PRO A 582 17.53 35.26 -27.44
CA PRO A 582 16.36 34.55 -26.84
C PRO A 582 14.96 35.22 -26.94
N ALA A 583 13.91 34.57 -26.40
CA ALA A 583 12.60 35.16 -26.08
C ALA A 583 11.88 34.38 -24.94
N GLN A 584 10.86 34.96 -24.31
CA GLN A 584 10.16 34.42 -23.14
C GLN A 584 8.99 33.48 -23.50
N GLY A 585 8.69 32.51 -22.63
CA GLY A 585 7.62 31.52 -22.84
C GLY A 585 6.22 32.00 -22.42
N LEU A 586 5.18 31.36 -22.97
CA LEU A 586 3.78 31.56 -22.59
C LEU A 586 3.03 30.24 -22.40
N SER A 587 1.99 30.30 -21.57
CA SER A 587 1.18 29.19 -21.06
C SER A 587 0.30 28.49 -22.11
N ILE A 588 0.15 27.16 -21.94
CA ILE A 588 -0.83 26.33 -22.67
C ILE A 588 -2.27 26.74 -22.29
N PRO A 589 -3.16 27.04 -23.25
CA PRO A 589 -4.57 27.35 -22.99
C PRO A 589 -5.45 26.10 -22.88
N VAL A 590 -6.59 26.25 -22.19
CA VAL A 590 -7.63 25.21 -22.05
C VAL A 590 -8.37 25.01 -23.38
N ILE A 591 -8.60 23.75 -23.78
CA ILE A 591 -9.39 23.42 -24.98
C ILE A 591 -10.87 23.68 -24.71
N GLY A 592 -11.39 24.76 -25.30
CA GLY A 592 -12.82 25.03 -25.51
C GLY A 592 -13.13 25.02 -27.01
N ALA A 593 -14.28 24.49 -27.40
CA ALA A 593 -14.56 24.18 -28.80
C ALA A 593 -14.91 25.41 -29.65
N LYS A 594 -14.41 25.43 -30.89
CA LYS A 594 -15.13 25.99 -32.04
C LYS A 594 -14.67 25.34 -33.35
N VAL A 595 -15.57 25.25 -34.32
CA VAL A 595 -15.33 24.78 -35.68
C VAL A 595 -16.03 25.74 -36.64
N ASP A 596 -15.27 26.33 -37.55
CA ASP A 596 -15.74 27.13 -38.67
C ASP A 596 -15.07 26.57 -39.95
N SER A 597 -15.61 26.54 -41.17
CA SER A 597 -16.99 26.36 -41.68
C SER A 597 -16.93 26.55 -43.21
N THR A 598 -17.39 25.60 -44.04
CA THR A 598 -17.29 25.75 -45.52
C THR A 598 -18.54 25.30 -46.29
N VAL A 599 -19.41 26.28 -46.57
CA VAL A 599 -20.24 26.45 -47.79
C VAL A 599 -21.11 25.27 -48.28
N LYS A 600 -22.43 25.39 -48.10
CA LYS A 600 -23.41 25.59 -49.20
C LYS A 600 -24.74 26.15 -48.65
N ALA A 601 -25.53 26.81 -49.49
CA ALA A 601 -26.75 27.52 -49.10
C ALA A 601 -27.92 27.23 -50.06
N VAL A 602 -29.17 27.39 -49.58
CA VAL A 602 -30.36 27.79 -50.38
C VAL A 602 -31.58 28.10 -49.47
N SER A 603 -32.34 29.14 -49.83
CA SER A 603 -33.71 29.54 -49.41
C SER A 603 -34.13 29.67 -47.92
N THR A 604 -34.73 30.83 -47.61
CA THR A 604 -35.71 31.06 -46.51
C THR A 604 -37.07 31.48 -47.14
N PRO A 605 -38.22 31.44 -46.43
CA PRO A 605 -38.69 32.54 -45.54
C PRO A 605 -39.41 32.04 -44.24
N ALA A 606 -39.88 32.84 -43.26
CA ALA A 606 -39.57 34.19 -42.73
C ALA A 606 -40.40 34.46 -41.42
N VAL A 607 -40.18 35.61 -40.74
CA VAL A 607 -41.04 36.21 -39.65
C VAL A 607 -40.99 35.48 -38.27
N CYS A 608 -40.99 36.05 -37.05
CA CYS A 608 -40.93 37.42 -36.46
C CYS A 608 -40.00 37.35 -35.20
N THR A 609 -39.05 38.27 -34.97
CA THR A 609 -39.16 39.54 -34.19
C THR A 609 -39.12 39.41 -32.65
N ILE A 610 -38.18 40.14 -32.02
CA ILE A 610 -37.95 40.30 -30.56
C ILE A 610 -38.73 41.55 -30.05
N PRO A 611 -38.95 41.72 -28.72
CA PRO A 611 -38.14 42.78 -28.08
C PRO A 611 -37.69 42.48 -26.62
N THR A 612 -36.57 43.10 -26.24
CA THR A 612 -35.99 43.12 -24.89
C THR A 612 -36.58 44.23 -24.03
N VAL A 613 -36.77 44.01 -22.72
CA VAL A 613 -37.00 45.08 -21.72
C VAL A 613 -36.13 44.87 -20.49
N VAL A 614 -35.70 45.96 -19.85
CA VAL A 614 -34.72 45.99 -18.75
C VAL A 614 -35.34 46.50 -17.44
N GLY A 615 -35.08 45.83 -16.31
CA GLY A 615 -34.68 46.55 -15.10
C GLY A 615 -35.39 46.29 -13.75
N ARG A 616 -34.56 46.42 -12.71
CA ARG A 616 -34.84 46.75 -11.28
C ARG A 616 -35.28 45.65 -10.31
N ASN A 617 -34.79 45.83 -9.08
CA ASN A 617 -34.92 44.94 -7.92
C ASN A 617 -36.15 45.28 -7.07
N VAL A 618 -36.83 44.27 -6.51
CA VAL A 618 -37.53 44.34 -5.21
C VAL A 618 -37.35 43.00 -4.50
N ILE A 619 -37.19 43.01 -3.17
CA ILE A 619 -37.11 41.81 -2.32
C ILE A 619 -38.47 41.59 -1.62
N PRO A 620 -39.08 40.39 -1.72
CA PRO A 620 -40.09 39.93 -0.78
C PRO A 620 -39.48 39.00 0.28
N ARG A 621 -39.82 39.20 1.55
CA ARG A 621 -39.48 38.29 2.65
C ARG A 621 -40.57 37.21 2.77
N ILE A 622 -40.17 35.95 2.99
CA ILE A 622 -41.13 34.86 3.22
C ILE A 622 -41.74 34.98 4.62
N THR A 623 -43.07 34.84 4.71
CA THR A 623 -43.84 34.72 5.95
C THR A 623 -44.32 33.28 6.14
N THR A 624 -44.14 32.71 7.32
CA THR A 624 -44.82 31.47 7.72
C THR A 624 -45.35 31.53 9.15
N SER A 625 -46.59 31.09 9.31
CA SER A 625 -47.35 30.83 10.54
C SER A 625 -48.40 29.75 10.18
N HIS A 626 -49.00 28.97 11.07
CA HIS A 626 -49.07 28.96 12.54
C HIS A 626 -48.94 27.51 13.07
N ASN A 627 -48.64 27.38 14.37
CA ASN A 627 -49.21 26.32 15.22
C ASN A 627 -50.16 26.98 16.25
N PRO A 628 -51.25 26.32 16.71
CA PRO A 628 -52.23 26.91 17.62
C PRO A 628 -52.06 26.51 19.09
N THR A 629 -52.57 27.38 20.00
CA THR A 629 -52.99 27.10 21.41
C THR A 629 -51.92 26.60 22.42
N GLN A 630 -51.91 26.99 23.70
CA GLN A 630 -52.68 27.97 24.49
C GLN A 630 -51.89 28.35 25.76
N GLY A 631 -52.22 29.48 26.43
CA GLY A 631 -51.82 29.73 27.83
C GLY A 631 -50.77 30.84 28.08
N GLN A 632 -51.21 31.91 28.75
CA GLN A 632 -50.40 32.98 29.36
C GLN A 632 -50.66 32.96 30.90
N PRO A 633 -50.03 33.80 31.76
CA PRO A 633 -49.03 34.87 31.54
C PRO A 633 -47.71 34.55 32.32
N HIS A 634 -46.84 35.43 32.87
CA HIS A 634 -46.83 36.89 33.10
C HIS A 634 -45.38 37.44 33.36
N LEU A 635 -45.24 38.76 33.28
CA LEU A 635 -44.27 39.66 33.96
C LEU A 635 -42.73 39.48 33.82
N ASN A 636 -42.16 40.34 32.96
CA ASN A 636 -41.18 41.41 33.25
C ASN A 636 -40.01 41.20 34.24
N GLY A 637 -38.78 41.50 33.77
CA GLY A 637 -37.62 41.81 34.62
C GLY A 637 -36.38 42.20 33.80
N MET A 638 -36.08 43.49 33.68
CA MET A 638 -34.94 44.03 32.92
C MET A 638 -33.74 44.39 33.81
N SER A 639 -32.53 44.40 33.21
CA SER A 639 -31.35 45.21 33.59
C SER A 639 -30.63 44.85 34.90
N ASN A 640 -29.35 45.17 35.16
CA ASN A 640 -28.17 45.54 34.33
C ASN A 640 -26.91 45.44 35.24
N ILE A 641 -25.71 45.81 34.72
CA ILE A 641 -24.45 46.08 35.49
C ILE A 641 -23.79 44.79 36.07
N ALA A 642 -22.62 44.28 35.67
CA ALA A 642 -21.42 44.76 34.96
C ALA A 642 -20.40 45.60 35.78
N LYS A 643 -19.34 44.95 36.30
CA LYS A 643 -17.90 45.25 36.02
C LYS A 643 -16.87 44.42 36.83
N ASN A 644 -15.84 43.96 36.11
CA ASN A 644 -14.40 43.91 36.44
C ASN A 644 -13.89 43.39 37.81
N LEU A 645 -13.09 42.30 37.79
CA LEU A 645 -11.60 42.36 37.96
C LEU A 645 -10.91 40.98 37.88
N ILE A 646 -9.61 40.99 37.60
CA ILE A 646 -8.67 39.86 37.31
C ILE A 646 -7.28 40.31 37.82
N PRO A 647 -6.27 39.45 38.17
CA PRO A 647 -6.21 38.00 38.45
C PRO A 647 -5.62 37.64 39.84
N LYS A 648 -5.53 36.34 40.18
CA LYS A 648 -4.29 35.76 40.77
C LYS A 648 -4.20 34.22 40.67
N ARG A 649 -2.95 33.74 40.68
CA ARG A 649 -2.46 32.34 40.84
C ARG A 649 -2.62 31.87 42.31
N SER A 650 -2.48 30.60 42.72
CA SER A 650 -2.39 29.26 42.09
C SER A 650 -2.21 28.22 43.22
N HIS A 651 -2.66 26.97 43.12
CA HIS A 651 -2.15 25.89 43.98
C HIS A 651 -2.25 24.47 43.38
N SER A 652 -1.23 23.67 43.71
CA SER A 652 -1.19 22.20 43.74
C SER A 652 -0.50 21.77 45.05
N PRO A 653 -0.58 20.49 45.45
CA PRO A 653 0.43 19.93 46.37
C PRO A 653 0.94 18.50 46.04
N SER A 654 2.05 18.12 46.70
CA SER A 654 2.78 16.82 46.74
C SER A 654 3.75 16.86 47.97
N ILE A 655 4.66 15.94 48.36
CA ILE A 655 5.24 14.63 47.92
C ILE A 655 5.94 14.04 49.19
N ASP A 656 6.37 12.78 49.43
CA ASP A 656 6.38 11.46 48.74
C ASP A 656 6.14 10.37 49.85
N GLY A 657 6.76 9.17 50.02
CA GLY A 657 7.71 8.37 49.22
C GLY A 657 8.45 7.24 49.98
N THR A 658 8.50 6.02 49.40
CA THR A 658 9.45 4.89 49.64
C THR A 658 9.56 4.19 51.02
N SER A 659 9.70 2.85 50.99
CA SER A 659 10.47 2.02 51.97
C SER A 659 10.69 0.58 51.45
N LYS A 660 11.54 -0.24 52.12
CA LYS A 660 12.04 -1.55 51.63
C LYS A 660 11.87 -2.71 52.63
N ARG A 661 11.69 -3.93 52.08
CA ARG A 661 12.06 -5.29 52.60
C ARG A 661 11.81 -5.67 54.07
N LEU A 662 11.13 -6.81 54.27
CA LEU A 662 11.52 -8.07 54.98
C LEU A 662 10.36 -9.07 54.72
N LYS A 663 10.53 -10.29 54.18
CA LYS A 663 11.13 -11.56 54.66
C LYS A 663 10.20 -12.45 55.53
N ASP A 664 9.96 -13.65 54.99
CA ASP A 664 9.73 -14.97 55.61
C ASP A 664 8.61 -15.20 56.65
N ILE A 665 7.69 -16.12 56.33
CA ILE A 665 7.22 -17.23 57.19
C ILE A 665 6.65 -18.35 56.27
N GLU A 666 6.67 -19.60 56.75
CA GLU A 666 6.56 -20.84 55.94
C GLU A 666 5.60 -21.86 56.60
N LYS A 667 5.10 -22.83 55.80
CA LYS A 667 4.41 -24.12 56.10
C LYS A 667 2.89 -24.15 55.87
N PHE A 668 2.22 -25.30 55.69
CA PHE A 668 2.46 -26.59 54.98
C PHE A 668 1.17 -27.45 55.16
N ILE A 669 1.10 -28.69 54.64
CA ILE A 669 0.02 -29.72 54.81
C ILE A 669 -1.15 -29.55 53.78
N ARG A 670 -1.43 -30.48 52.83
CA ARG A 670 -1.98 -31.88 52.86
C ARG A 670 -3.51 -31.92 53.15
N LEU A 671 -4.36 -32.83 52.60
CA LEU A 671 -4.23 -33.93 51.61
C LEU A 671 -5.66 -34.47 51.21
N GLU A 672 -5.90 -34.78 49.91
CA GLU A 672 -6.99 -35.66 49.36
C GLU A 672 -8.47 -35.37 49.80
N SER A 673 -9.57 -36.03 49.37
CA SER A 673 -9.93 -37.16 48.48
C SER A 673 -11.37 -36.88 47.92
N ALA A 674 -11.82 -37.15 46.68
CA ALA A 674 -12.14 -38.41 45.97
C ALA A 674 -13.64 -38.47 45.55
N PHE A 675 -14.05 -39.55 44.83
CA PHE A 675 -15.39 -39.89 44.29
C PHE A 675 -15.90 -39.12 43.03
N LYS A 676 -16.53 -39.73 42.01
CA LYS A 676 -16.29 -40.93 41.14
C LYS A 676 -17.60 -41.36 40.43
N ASP A 677 -17.53 -41.75 39.16
CA ASP A 677 -18.69 -42.12 38.30
C ASP A 677 -19.52 -43.34 38.75
N PRO A 678 -20.70 -43.53 38.13
CA PRO A 678 -20.98 -44.82 37.47
C PRO A 678 -21.35 -44.74 35.97
N ARG A 679 -21.14 -45.87 35.28
CA ARG A 679 -21.46 -46.19 33.86
C ARG A 679 -22.82 -46.96 33.80
N VAL A 680 -23.39 -47.54 32.72
CA VAL A 680 -23.02 -47.89 31.32
C VAL A 680 -24.30 -48.29 30.50
N ALA A 681 -24.23 -48.45 29.16
CA ALA A 681 -25.15 -49.24 28.28
C ALA A 681 -26.64 -48.77 28.11
N GLU A 682 -27.45 -49.16 27.10
CA GLU A 682 -27.24 -49.82 25.77
C GLU A 682 -28.37 -49.54 24.73
N GLU A 683 -27.98 -49.48 23.44
CA GLU A 683 -28.59 -49.97 22.16
C GLU A 683 -30.13 -50.12 21.81
N ARG A 684 -30.42 -49.91 20.49
CA ARG A 684 -31.52 -50.46 19.61
C ARG A 684 -32.98 -49.93 19.78
N THR A 685 -33.94 -49.97 18.82
CA THR A 685 -34.04 -50.11 17.33
C THR A 685 -35.47 -49.74 16.82
N GLY A 686 -35.66 -49.41 15.51
CA GLY A 686 -36.98 -49.27 14.82
C GLY A 686 -37.42 -47.80 14.59
N LYS A 687 -38.07 -47.32 13.49
CA LYS A 687 -38.89 -47.85 12.35
C LYS A 687 -40.24 -48.47 12.74
N SER A 688 -41.39 -48.16 12.10
CA SER A 688 -41.70 -47.22 10.97
C SER A 688 -43.21 -47.09 10.65
N VAL A 689 -43.57 -46.05 9.84
CA VAL A 689 -44.69 -45.99 8.84
C VAL A 689 -46.15 -45.64 9.26
N ASP A 690 -46.60 -44.49 8.71
CA ASP A 690 -47.91 -44.08 8.09
C ASP A 690 -49.28 -44.30 8.82
N THR A 691 -50.44 -43.71 8.43
CA THR A 691 -50.90 -42.98 7.21
C THR A 691 -52.13 -42.08 7.50
N ILE A 692 -52.36 -40.99 6.71
CA ILE A 692 -53.66 -40.27 6.43
C ILE A 692 -54.46 -39.69 7.65
N GLY A 693 -55.09 -38.49 7.62
CA GLY A 693 -55.24 -37.40 6.64
C GLY A 693 -56.55 -36.61 6.87
N GLY A 694 -56.70 -35.36 6.38
CA GLY A 694 -58.02 -34.68 6.30
C GLY A 694 -58.12 -33.19 6.72
N GLU A 695 -58.00 -32.30 5.73
CA GLU A 695 -58.63 -30.98 5.50
C GLU A 695 -58.92 -29.90 6.59
N SER A 696 -58.79 -28.65 6.09
CA SER A 696 -59.43 -27.38 6.49
C SER A 696 -58.75 -26.49 7.56
N MET A 697 -58.59 -25.20 7.22
CA MET A 697 -58.17 -24.11 8.09
C MET A 697 -59.21 -22.98 8.09
N PRO A 698 -59.34 -22.27 9.22
CA PRO A 698 -59.47 -20.82 9.20
C PRO A 698 -58.27 -20.14 9.90
N ILE A 699 -57.98 -18.89 9.51
CA ILE A 699 -56.83 -18.10 9.99
C ILE A 699 -57.16 -17.43 11.34
N PRO A 700 -56.22 -17.44 12.30
CA PRO A 700 -56.02 -16.28 13.16
C PRO A 700 -54.58 -15.74 13.16
N THR A 701 -54.50 -14.44 13.46
CA THR A 701 -53.31 -13.63 13.74
C THR A 701 -52.25 -14.28 14.64
N ILE A 702 -50.97 -14.13 14.29
CA ILE A 702 -49.82 -14.42 15.19
C ILE A 702 -48.93 -13.19 15.35
N ASP A 703 -48.56 -12.93 16.61
CA ASP A 703 -47.61 -11.94 17.11
C ASP A 703 -46.27 -11.91 16.33
N THR A 704 -45.79 -10.71 15.98
CA THR A 704 -44.58 -10.52 15.18
C THR A 704 -43.32 -10.43 16.03
N SER A 705 -42.93 -11.53 16.69
CA SER A 705 -41.61 -11.69 17.29
C SER A 705 -40.72 -12.67 16.50
N ARG A 706 -39.41 -12.36 16.41
CA ARG A 706 -38.34 -13.14 15.73
C ARG A 706 -38.57 -13.52 14.24
N LYS A 707 -38.09 -12.68 13.31
CA LYS A 707 -37.63 -13.16 11.99
C LYS A 707 -36.12 -13.43 11.99
N LYS A 708 -35.72 -14.49 11.27
CA LYS A 708 -34.37 -15.08 11.27
C LYS A 708 -33.36 -14.16 10.58
N ARG A 709 -32.15 -14.05 11.12
CA ARG A 709 -30.98 -13.44 10.46
C ARG A 709 -30.29 -14.52 9.61
N LEU A 710 -29.88 -14.18 8.39
CA LEU A 710 -29.08 -15.08 7.55
C LEU A 710 -27.66 -15.22 8.14
N PRO A 711 -27.01 -16.40 8.03
CA PRO A 711 -25.69 -16.62 8.60
C PRO A 711 -24.60 -15.86 7.84
N SER A 712 -23.76 -15.13 8.56
CA SER A 712 -22.47 -14.66 8.05
C SER A 712 -21.55 -15.88 7.83
N LYS A 713 -20.78 -15.88 6.73
CA LYS A 713 -19.65 -16.82 6.55
C LYS A 713 -18.44 -16.33 7.36
N GLU A 714 -18.61 -16.23 8.66
CA GLU A 714 -17.51 -16.09 9.63
C GLU A 714 -17.07 -17.50 10.07
N LEU A 715 -15.79 -17.64 10.43
CA LEU A 715 -15.20 -18.95 10.75
C LEU A 715 -15.66 -19.44 12.13
N PRO A 716 -15.94 -20.74 12.31
CA PRO A 716 -16.22 -21.32 13.62
C PRO A 716 -14.96 -21.34 14.50
N ASP A 717 -15.18 -21.47 15.82
CA ASP A 717 -14.12 -21.34 16.83
C ASP A 717 -13.10 -22.51 16.82
N SER A 718 -11.97 -22.26 17.46
CA SER A 718 -10.69 -22.94 17.32
C SER A 718 -10.55 -24.26 18.10
N SER A 719 -11.66 -24.97 18.36
CA SER A 719 -11.72 -26.13 19.27
C SER A 719 -12.43 -27.38 18.72
N SER A 720 -11.92 -27.99 17.65
CA SER A 720 -12.18 -29.41 17.30
C SER A 720 -11.17 -29.97 16.29
N PRO A 721 -10.50 -31.11 16.58
CA PRO A 721 -9.64 -31.79 15.61
C PRO A 721 -10.43 -32.82 14.78
N VAL A 722 -10.73 -32.48 13.53
CA VAL A 722 -11.20 -33.47 12.53
C VAL A 722 -9.99 -33.96 11.73
N PRO A 723 -9.78 -35.28 11.54
CA PRO A 723 -8.64 -35.80 10.79
C PRO A 723 -8.66 -35.36 9.31
N ALA A 724 -7.54 -34.84 8.82
CA ALA A 724 -7.33 -34.64 7.38
C ALA A 724 -6.84 -35.96 6.75
N ASN A 725 -7.48 -36.40 5.67
CA ASN A 725 -7.11 -37.65 4.99
C ASN A 725 -5.74 -37.57 4.32
N ASN A 726 -4.89 -38.56 4.60
CA ASN A 726 -3.83 -39.10 3.73
C ASN A 726 -2.87 -38.13 3.00
N ILE A 727 -2.56 -36.97 3.57
CA ILE A 727 -1.39 -36.16 3.16
C ILE A 727 -0.27 -36.36 4.19
N ARG A 728 0.90 -36.83 3.73
CA ARG A 728 2.11 -36.94 4.57
C ARG A 728 2.72 -35.56 4.82
N VAL A 729 2.12 -34.79 5.73
CA VAL A 729 2.73 -33.56 6.24
C VAL A 729 4.03 -33.93 6.97
N ILE A 730 5.17 -33.46 6.47
CA ILE A 730 6.47 -33.70 7.09
C ILE A 730 6.53 -32.92 8.41
N LYS A 731 6.61 -33.64 9.53
CA LYS A 731 6.69 -33.05 10.88
C LYS A 731 8.08 -32.50 11.15
N ASN A 732 8.35 -31.31 10.61
CA ASN A 732 9.61 -30.61 10.78
C ASN A 732 9.74 -30.06 12.21
N SER A 733 10.51 -30.73 13.05
CA SER A 733 10.79 -30.28 14.41
C SER A 733 11.94 -29.28 14.46
N ILE A 734 11.71 -28.13 15.09
CA ILE A 734 12.72 -27.07 15.26
C ILE A 734 13.02 -26.92 16.75
N ARG A 735 14.02 -27.68 17.23
CA ARG A 735 14.53 -27.63 18.60
C ARG A 735 15.89 -26.94 18.63
N LEU A 736 16.00 -25.91 19.45
CA LEU A 736 17.12 -24.96 19.45
C LEU A 736 17.69 -24.81 20.85
N THR A 737 18.93 -25.22 21.06
CA THR A 737 19.71 -24.84 22.24
C THR A 737 20.39 -23.49 21.98
N LEU A 738 19.96 -22.45 22.68
CA LEU A 738 20.63 -21.16 22.72
C LEU A 738 21.57 -21.10 23.92
N ASN A 739 22.87 -21.20 23.65
CA ASN A 739 23.91 -20.89 24.64
C ASN A 739 24.08 -19.36 24.74
N ARG A 740 24.49 -18.89 25.92
CA ARG A 740 24.56 -17.47 26.31
C ARG A 740 25.48 -16.59 25.44
#